data_AF-A0AAD5LTF5-F1
#
_entry.id   AF-A0AAD5LTF5-F1
#
_cell.length_a   1.000
_cell.length_b   1.000
_cell.length_c   1.000
_cell.angle_alpha   90.00
_cell.angle_beta   90.00
_cell.angle_gamma   90.00
#
_symmetry.space_group_name_H-M   'P 1'
#
loop_
_entity.id
_entity.type
_entity.pdbx_description
1 polymer ?
#
loop_
_entity_poly.entity_id
_entity_poly.type
_entity_poly.pdbx_seq_one_letter_code
_entity_poly.pdbx_strand_id
1 'polypeptide(L)'
;MPSSARIIPLPGGSSSRSFLSARKSLVQSLRRATFTTNETLEFFVVLSRPWFVFVWWLILGLHVVLGLFVFGVGKVYWYISDPANYIYFTAVQVPAESLRRSGFVYFSLSALHVWNIAWMLAFSLDQRKLATTHGERRQLQSVLPLRQRLSATRNPLLWLSLCYEHSSRWVTRHFGVYSQHFPVIYVAREMIELGLQTYQAYALSTSVPREWVNDLAVGAIVANALSTPLLSWLVRNRAVSTRRMTCLVVDALLDLAHSVVIPFCVFMPYWLVFDPAQRYFDYEYIMDDVWYVNAVRENRQVLITSWLDFISTILPHLNLVSYLRLARTLVRRQRSMFKPGPSSSAALQSTKEQSDVPTPAPHYHRRWMLVHAVFVVFGAAVLAVHIEARAKTRQTLPGCQLHLDPWFATNYSCSVVHVNCYRRQINGTVSELDVTLANLERSSVMVFVLLHCPALRVSPVVRELSRLQGFEIYNSTLIEWGDAARIEAGLSTRLSYIYFTRTHLLGLPRGVHHEHLPPSLGFLAFFFTNLTTLPEDIDKAWAGHEWDYIAVSDSGLKELPLAFARVPVRQLSLVGNALKTIDDAIFRDAAVSWLALSNNPLIRLPDVLGDTSNLWYFFAEQTNLSQIPAALESWAVQRGLEDSSWQGSLFGSPYCQHLVTSDVIRQRLCGTDYGSSAGDYPLAIMEPQREL
;
A
#
# COMPACT_ATOMS: atom_id res chain seq x y z
N MET A 1 45.92 -78.52 -45.14
CA MET A 1 46.20 -79.80 -44.44
C MET A 1 47.17 -79.52 -43.30
N PRO A 2 47.19 -80.32 -42.20
CA PRO A 2 46.50 -81.60 -42.03
C PRO A 2 45.14 -81.55 -41.31
N SER A 3 45.10 -81.48 -39.98
CA SER A 3 44.10 -82.12 -39.10
C SER A 3 43.82 -81.33 -37.81
N SER A 4 42.74 -81.54 -37.04
CA SER A 4 41.43 -82.19 -37.26
C SER A 4 40.46 -81.79 -36.11
N ALA A 5 39.30 -82.47 -35.93
CA ALA A 5 38.28 -82.12 -34.93
C ALA A 5 37.52 -83.36 -34.37
N ARG A 6 36.83 -83.19 -33.22
CA ARG A 6 35.71 -84.00 -32.65
C ARG A 6 35.13 -83.30 -31.39
N ILE A 7 33.99 -83.71 -30.82
CA ILE A 7 32.61 -83.42 -31.29
C ILE A 7 31.60 -83.56 -30.12
N ILE A 8 30.72 -82.55 -29.95
CA ILE A 8 29.25 -82.54 -29.61
C ILE A 8 28.70 -83.77 -28.80
N PRO A 9 27.95 -83.59 -27.67
CA PRO A 9 26.64 -82.92 -27.69
C PRO A 9 26.18 -82.08 -26.47
N LEU A 10 25.05 -81.38 -26.64
CA LEU A 10 24.18 -80.80 -25.61
C LEU A 10 23.14 -81.82 -25.11
N PRO A 11 22.66 -81.70 -23.87
CA PRO A 11 21.35 -81.07 -23.61
C PRO A 11 21.48 -79.92 -22.58
N GLY A 12 20.49 -79.11 -22.22
CA GLY A 12 19.05 -79.04 -22.53
C GLY A 12 18.41 -78.09 -21.50
N GLY A 13 17.40 -77.31 -21.87
CA GLY A 13 17.02 -76.11 -21.08
C GLY A 13 16.29 -76.37 -19.75
N SER A 14 16.57 -75.55 -18.73
CA SER A 14 15.62 -75.27 -17.62
C SER A 14 15.97 -74.00 -16.79
N SER A 15 16.49 -72.95 -17.44
CA SER A 15 16.81 -71.65 -16.83
C SER A 15 15.57 -70.87 -16.36
N SER A 16 15.07 -71.16 -15.16
CA SER A 16 13.98 -70.38 -14.53
C SER A 16 14.01 -70.33 -12.99
N ARG A 17 14.24 -71.46 -12.31
CA ARG A 17 14.03 -71.55 -10.86
C ARG A 17 15.10 -70.82 -10.01
N SER A 18 16.36 -70.83 -10.42
CA SER A 18 17.46 -70.16 -9.69
C SER A 18 17.30 -68.64 -9.65
N PHE A 19 17.09 -68.01 -10.81
CA PHE A 19 16.89 -66.55 -10.91
C PHE A 19 15.62 -66.08 -10.18
N LEU A 20 14.52 -66.84 -10.21
CA LEU A 20 13.34 -66.50 -9.41
C LEU A 20 13.59 -66.64 -7.90
N SER A 21 14.39 -67.61 -7.47
CA SER A 21 14.80 -67.75 -6.05
C SER A 21 15.63 -66.55 -5.60
N ALA A 22 16.71 -66.23 -6.33
CA ALA A 22 17.57 -65.08 -6.03
C ALA A 22 16.78 -63.75 -6.05
N ARG A 23 15.90 -63.55 -7.03
CA ARG A 23 15.07 -62.33 -7.11
C ARG A 23 14.00 -62.26 -6.02
N LYS A 24 13.42 -63.39 -5.59
CA LYS A 24 12.52 -63.43 -4.42
C LYS A 24 13.26 -63.15 -3.12
N SER A 25 14.46 -63.73 -2.93
CA SER A 25 15.33 -63.46 -1.78
C SER A 25 15.74 -61.98 -1.72
N LEU A 26 16.17 -61.40 -2.84
CA LEU A 26 16.51 -59.98 -2.93
C LEU A 26 15.29 -59.07 -2.69
N VAL A 27 14.11 -59.43 -3.21
CA VAL A 27 12.87 -58.68 -2.94
C VAL A 27 12.37 -58.87 -1.50
N GLN A 28 12.63 -60.01 -0.84
CA GLN A 28 12.31 -60.22 0.58
C GLN A 28 13.31 -59.52 1.51
N SER A 29 14.60 -59.49 1.19
CA SER A 29 15.58 -58.70 1.95
C SER A 29 15.36 -57.20 1.76
N LEU A 30 15.06 -56.72 0.53
CA LEU A 30 14.63 -55.34 0.30
C LEU A 30 13.29 -55.02 0.99
N ARG A 31 12.34 -55.97 1.08
CA ARG A 31 11.10 -55.78 1.87
C ARG A 31 11.35 -55.73 3.38
N ARG A 32 12.29 -56.51 3.92
CA ARG A 32 12.71 -56.41 5.33
C ARG A 32 13.45 -55.09 5.60
N ALA A 33 14.36 -54.69 4.70
CA ALA A 33 15.09 -53.43 4.77
C ALA A 33 14.24 -52.16 4.48
N THR A 34 12.99 -52.33 4.04
CA THR A 34 12.01 -51.23 3.90
C THR A 34 10.89 -51.29 4.95
N PHE A 35 11.02 -52.13 5.98
CA PHE A 35 10.07 -52.26 7.09
C PHE A 35 10.65 -52.07 8.49
N THR A 36 11.81 -51.41 8.62
CA THR A 36 12.21 -50.72 9.87
C THR A 36 11.26 -49.52 10.11
N THR A 37 10.09 -49.79 10.68
CA THR A 37 8.89 -48.98 10.38
C THR A 37 8.65 -47.75 11.27
N ASN A 38 9.48 -47.49 12.27
CA ASN A 38 9.22 -46.44 13.27
C ASN A 38 9.81 -45.07 12.89
N GLU A 39 11.12 -44.94 12.69
CA GLU A 39 11.80 -43.64 12.50
C GLU A 39 11.26 -42.80 11.32
N THR A 40 10.80 -43.46 10.25
CA THR A 40 10.29 -42.77 9.05
C THR A 40 8.83 -42.34 9.13
N LEU A 41 8.08 -42.78 10.15
CA LEU A 41 6.70 -42.36 10.38
C LEU A 41 6.56 -41.17 11.33
N GLU A 42 7.52 -40.94 12.23
CA GLU A 42 7.48 -39.84 13.20
C GLU A 42 7.34 -38.44 12.58
N PHE A 43 7.81 -38.27 11.35
CA PHE A 43 7.86 -36.98 10.65
C PHE A 43 6.60 -36.61 9.85
N PHE A 44 5.57 -37.47 9.79
CA PHE A 44 4.36 -37.22 8.98
C PHE A 44 3.09 -37.09 9.81
N VAL A 45 2.29 -36.06 9.49
CA VAL A 45 0.94 -35.89 10.06
C VAL A 45 -0.03 -36.78 9.28
N VAL A 46 -0.40 -37.92 9.89
CA VAL A 46 -1.31 -38.90 9.28
C VAL A 46 -2.76 -38.52 9.57
N LEU A 47 -3.51 -38.10 8.54
CA LEU A 47 -4.91 -37.73 8.63
C LEU A 47 -5.84 -38.81 8.06
N SER A 48 -7.01 -38.99 8.68
CA SER A 48 -8.07 -39.84 8.14
C SER A 48 -8.61 -39.27 6.80
N ARG A 49 -9.35 -40.07 6.02
CA ARG A 49 -9.83 -39.66 4.68
C ARG A 49 -10.54 -38.29 4.64
N PRO A 50 -11.55 -37.98 5.49
CA PRO A 50 -12.23 -36.69 5.41
C PRO A 50 -11.30 -35.52 5.77
N TRP A 51 -10.53 -35.64 6.86
CA TRP A 51 -9.58 -34.60 7.28
C TRP A 51 -8.46 -34.36 6.26
N PHE A 52 -7.97 -35.40 5.58
CA PHE A 52 -7.02 -35.23 4.47
C PHE A 52 -7.63 -34.47 3.28
N VAL A 53 -8.89 -34.75 2.91
CA VAL A 53 -9.60 -34.04 1.84
C VAL A 53 -9.80 -32.57 2.22
N PHE A 54 -10.26 -32.30 3.45
CA PHE A 54 -10.42 -30.95 3.98
C PHE A 54 -9.11 -30.15 3.95
N VAL A 55 -8.02 -30.68 4.52
CA VAL A 55 -6.72 -29.98 4.57
C VAL A 55 -6.13 -29.78 3.17
N TRP A 56 -6.34 -30.71 2.24
CA TRP A 56 -5.90 -30.53 0.85
C TRP A 56 -6.62 -29.35 0.17
N TRP A 57 -7.94 -29.24 0.33
CA TRP A 57 -8.73 -28.12 -0.21
C TRP A 57 -8.43 -26.80 0.51
N LEU A 58 -8.20 -26.83 1.83
CA LEU A 58 -7.79 -25.65 2.61
C LEU A 58 -6.46 -25.08 2.11
N ILE A 59 -5.43 -25.92 1.89
CA ILE A 59 -4.14 -25.47 1.35
C ILE A 59 -4.29 -24.92 -0.07
N LEU A 60 -5.12 -25.53 -0.91
CA LEU A 60 -5.40 -25.03 -2.26
C LEU A 60 -6.10 -23.66 -2.21
N GLY A 61 -7.16 -23.54 -1.40
CA GLY A 61 -7.94 -22.32 -1.23
C GLY A 61 -7.11 -21.17 -0.66
N LEU A 62 -6.28 -21.43 0.36
CA LEU A 62 -5.33 -20.44 0.89
C LEU A 62 -4.31 -20.00 -0.16
N HIS A 63 -3.79 -20.91 -0.99
CA HIS A 63 -2.94 -20.49 -2.12
C HIS A 63 -3.68 -19.61 -3.13
N VAL A 64 -4.97 -19.90 -3.43
CA VAL A 64 -5.79 -19.09 -4.35
C VAL A 64 -6.06 -17.70 -3.77
N VAL A 65 -6.59 -17.61 -2.54
CA VAL A 65 -6.94 -16.34 -1.89
C VAL A 65 -5.72 -15.44 -1.75
N LEU A 66 -4.60 -15.97 -1.25
CA LEU A 66 -3.36 -15.21 -1.14
C LEU A 66 -2.79 -14.80 -2.50
N GLY A 67 -2.85 -15.70 -3.50
CA GLY A 67 -2.36 -15.43 -4.86
C GLY A 67 -3.16 -14.35 -5.57
N LEU A 68 -4.47 -14.27 -5.32
CA LEU A 68 -5.36 -13.20 -5.78
C LEU A 68 -5.12 -11.90 -5.03
N PHE A 69 -4.92 -11.94 -3.70
CA PHE A 69 -4.61 -10.76 -2.90
C PHE A 69 -3.33 -10.07 -3.38
N VAL A 70 -2.20 -10.78 -3.47
CA VAL A 70 -0.94 -10.18 -3.93
C VAL A 70 -1.00 -9.78 -5.42
N PHE A 71 -1.83 -10.42 -6.24
CA PHE A 71 -2.10 -9.94 -7.60
C PHE A 71 -2.87 -8.62 -7.61
N GLY A 72 -3.90 -8.48 -6.77
CA GLY A 72 -4.68 -7.25 -6.59
C GLY A 72 -3.81 -6.09 -6.13
N VAL A 73 -2.96 -6.32 -5.12
CA VAL A 73 -1.96 -5.33 -4.67
C VAL A 73 -1.04 -4.94 -5.83
N GLY A 74 -0.47 -5.92 -6.56
CA GLY A 74 0.36 -5.64 -7.75
C GLY A 74 -0.37 -4.82 -8.82
N LYS A 75 -1.68 -5.04 -9.02
CA LYS A 75 -2.53 -4.25 -9.92
C LYS A 75 -2.74 -2.81 -9.44
N VAL A 76 -2.88 -2.57 -8.13
CA VAL A 76 -2.97 -1.21 -7.56
C VAL A 76 -1.66 -0.45 -7.76
N TYR A 77 -0.52 -1.05 -7.41
CA TYR A 77 0.80 -0.47 -7.69
C TYR A 77 1.00 -0.14 -9.18
N TRP A 78 0.56 -1.03 -10.07
CA TRP A 78 0.64 -0.79 -11.52
C TRP A 78 -0.24 0.39 -11.96
N TYR A 79 -1.49 0.44 -11.48
CA TYR A 79 -2.46 1.49 -11.79
C TYR A 79 -1.97 2.88 -11.35
N ILE A 80 -1.45 3.02 -10.13
CA ILE A 80 -0.89 4.28 -9.63
C ILE A 80 0.40 4.66 -10.39
N SER A 81 1.17 3.66 -10.87
CA SER A 81 2.37 3.92 -11.68
C SER A 81 2.11 4.34 -13.13
N ASP A 82 0.85 4.41 -13.58
CA ASP A 82 0.50 4.89 -14.93
C ASP A 82 0.57 6.43 -14.98
N PRO A 83 1.24 7.06 -15.96
CA PRO A 83 1.33 8.52 -16.03
C PRO A 83 -0.02 9.24 -16.04
N ALA A 84 -1.06 8.65 -16.64
CA ALA A 84 -2.40 9.24 -16.70
C ALA A 84 -3.21 9.11 -15.39
N ASN A 85 -2.67 8.41 -14.39
CA ASN A 85 -3.27 8.28 -13.06
C ASN A 85 -2.37 8.91 -11.98
N TYR A 86 -1.05 8.83 -12.14
CA TYR A 86 -0.05 9.22 -11.14
C TYR A 86 -0.22 10.68 -10.64
N ILE A 87 -0.68 11.58 -11.51
CA ILE A 87 -0.98 12.98 -11.17
C ILE A 87 -1.89 13.12 -9.94
N TYR A 88 -2.91 12.26 -9.82
CA TYR A 88 -3.88 12.21 -8.72
C TYR A 88 -3.33 11.59 -7.42
N PHE A 89 -2.15 10.95 -7.49
CA PHE A 89 -1.51 10.28 -6.34
C PHE A 89 -0.15 10.90 -5.96
N THR A 90 0.20 12.05 -6.55
CA THR A 90 1.42 12.83 -6.25
C THR A 90 1.60 13.12 -4.76
N ALA A 91 0.51 13.43 -4.06
CA ALA A 91 0.43 13.62 -2.61
C ALA A 91 1.01 12.48 -1.77
N VAL A 92 0.98 11.24 -2.29
CA VAL A 92 1.54 10.05 -1.62
C VAL A 92 3.08 10.08 -1.61
N GLN A 93 3.70 10.87 -2.48
CA GLN A 93 5.15 11.13 -2.53
C GLN A 93 6.01 9.86 -2.66
N VAL A 94 5.66 8.98 -3.61
CA VAL A 94 6.44 7.78 -3.97
C VAL A 94 6.65 7.75 -5.50
N PRO A 95 7.88 7.75 -6.03
CA PRO A 95 8.13 7.82 -7.47
C PRO A 95 7.48 6.68 -8.26
N ALA A 96 6.87 7.00 -9.41
CA ALA A 96 6.17 6.05 -10.29
C ALA A 96 7.03 4.82 -10.68
N GLU A 97 8.34 4.98 -10.87
CA GLU A 97 9.26 3.86 -11.14
C GLU A 97 9.35 2.90 -9.94
N SER A 98 9.43 3.41 -8.71
CA SER A 98 9.44 2.61 -7.49
C SER A 98 8.11 1.87 -7.27
N LEU A 99 6.99 2.52 -7.60
CA LEU A 99 5.68 1.86 -7.60
C LEU A 99 5.64 0.71 -8.63
N ARG A 100 6.08 0.95 -9.86
CA ARG A 100 6.09 -0.08 -10.92
C ARG A 100 7.00 -1.26 -10.60
N ARG A 101 8.20 -1.00 -10.04
CA ARG A 101 9.13 -2.03 -9.54
C ARG A 101 8.50 -2.87 -8.43
N SER A 102 7.80 -2.24 -7.49
CA SER A 102 7.07 -2.93 -6.42
C SER A 102 5.94 -3.81 -6.97
N GLY A 103 5.16 -3.32 -7.93
CA GLY A 103 4.13 -4.09 -8.63
C GLY A 103 4.64 -5.38 -9.27
N PHE A 104 5.81 -5.34 -9.93
CA PHE A 104 6.46 -6.54 -10.47
C PHE A 104 6.83 -7.58 -9.40
N VAL A 105 7.21 -7.16 -8.19
CA VAL A 105 7.50 -8.08 -7.08
C VAL A 105 6.22 -8.75 -6.58
N TYR A 106 5.12 -8.01 -6.46
CA TYR A 106 3.80 -8.57 -6.11
C TYR A 106 3.26 -9.54 -7.18
N PHE A 107 3.43 -9.25 -8.47
CA PHE A 107 3.12 -10.21 -9.53
C PHE A 107 4.00 -11.47 -9.47
N SER A 108 5.28 -11.33 -9.10
CA SER A 108 6.19 -12.45 -8.90
C SER A 108 5.78 -13.33 -7.71
N LEU A 109 5.28 -12.74 -6.62
CA LEU A 109 4.67 -13.48 -5.51
C LEU A 109 3.41 -14.23 -5.98
N SER A 110 2.52 -13.59 -6.74
CA SER A 110 1.32 -14.26 -7.28
C SER A 110 1.68 -15.47 -8.16
N ALA A 111 2.70 -15.33 -9.01
CA ALA A 111 3.20 -16.44 -9.84
C ALA A 111 3.67 -17.65 -9.00
N LEU A 112 4.26 -17.44 -7.82
CA LEU A 112 4.62 -18.53 -6.90
C LEU A 112 3.40 -19.25 -6.31
N HIS A 113 2.29 -18.54 -6.08
CA HIS A 113 1.02 -19.15 -5.68
C HIS A 113 0.41 -19.98 -6.81
N VAL A 114 0.26 -19.40 -8.00
CA VAL A 114 -0.24 -20.08 -9.21
C VAL A 114 0.58 -21.33 -9.52
N TRP A 115 1.91 -21.25 -9.38
CA TRP A 115 2.81 -22.38 -9.58
C TRP A 115 2.55 -23.54 -8.59
N ASN A 116 2.30 -23.25 -7.30
CA ASN A 116 2.00 -24.30 -6.32
C ASN A 116 0.61 -24.92 -6.54
N ILE A 117 -0.38 -24.12 -6.94
CA ILE A 117 -1.72 -24.58 -7.36
C ILE A 117 -1.60 -25.55 -8.54
N ALA A 118 -0.92 -25.15 -9.60
CA ALA A 118 -0.71 -25.98 -10.80
C ALA A 118 -0.07 -27.34 -10.44
N TRP A 119 0.94 -27.35 -9.56
CA TRP A 119 1.55 -28.59 -9.08
C TRP A 119 0.61 -29.47 -8.23
N MET A 120 -0.23 -28.88 -7.36
CA MET A 120 -1.23 -29.65 -6.58
C MET A 120 -2.26 -30.33 -7.48
N LEU A 121 -2.74 -29.61 -8.50
CA LEU A 121 -3.68 -30.13 -9.49
C LEU A 121 -3.02 -31.22 -10.34
N ALA A 122 -1.85 -30.95 -10.93
CA ALA A 122 -1.13 -31.91 -11.79
C ALA A 122 -0.81 -33.24 -11.07
N PHE A 123 -0.33 -33.21 -9.82
CA PHE A 123 -0.09 -34.43 -9.04
C PHE A 123 -1.36 -35.21 -8.73
N SER A 124 -2.50 -34.52 -8.57
CA SER A 124 -3.78 -35.15 -8.24
C SER A 124 -4.45 -35.76 -9.47
N LEU A 125 -4.26 -35.15 -10.64
CA LEU A 125 -4.69 -35.67 -11.95
C LEU A 125 -3.89 -36.92 -12.35
N ASP A 126 -2.55 -36.87 -12.29
CA ASP A 126 -1.67 -38.03 -12.55
C ASP A 126 -2.05 -39.26 -11.73
N GLN A 127 -2.33 -39.05 -10.44
CA GLN A 127 -2.68 -40.13 -9.52
C GLN A 127 -4.18 -40.47 -9.48
N ARG A 128 -5.02 -39.76 -10.26
CA ARG A 128 -6.50 -39.84 -10.26
C ARG A 128 -7.13 -39.78 -8.87
N LYS A 129 -6.53 -39.01 -7.96
CA LYS A 129 -6.93 -38.84 -6.55
C LYS A 129 -6.22 -37.62 -5.96
N LEU A 130 -6.81 -36.95 -4.97
CA LEU A 130 -6.12 -35.87 -4.25
C LEU A 130 -4.78 -36.34 -3.68
N ALA A 131 -3.71 -35.65 -4.04
CA ALA A 131 -2.34 -35.97 -3.67
C ALA A 131 -1.58 -34.71 -3.23
N THR A 132 -0.78 -34.83 -2.16
CA THR A 132 0.05 -33.75 -1.63
C THR A 132 1.46 -33.74 -2.24
N THR A 133 1.99 -34.92 -2.60
CA THR A 133 3.30 -35.09 -3.25
C THR A 133 3.18 -36.06 -4.42
N HIS A 134 4.22 -36.09 -5.27
CA HIS A 134 4.42 -37.21 -6.19
C HIS A 134 4.42 -38.53 -5.40
N GLY A 135 3.59 -39.49 -5.82
CA GLY A 135 3.52 -40.81 -5.17
C GLY A 135 4.79 -41.64 -5.42
N GLU A 136 4.94 -42.74 -4.66
CA GLU A 136 6.10 -43.65 -4.66
C GLU A 136 6.50 -44.18 -6.06
N ARG A 137 5.59 -44.10 -7.05
CA ARG A 137 5.80 -44.48 -8.46
C ARG A 137 7.05 -43.90 -9.14
N ARG A 138 7.65 -42.80 -8.65
CA ARG A 138 8.95 -42.29 -9.19
C ARG A 138 10.20 -42.59 -8.37
N GLN A 139 10.12 -43.24 -7.20
CA GLN A 139 11.33 -43.77 -6.54
C GLN A 139 12.02 -44.86 -7.38
N LEU A 140 11.31 -45.49 -8.33
CA LEU A 140 11.90 -46.40 -9.33
C LEU A 140 12.43 -45.71 -10.61
N GLN A 141 12.33 -44.38 -10.74
CA GLN A 141 12.84 -43.65 -11.92
C GLN A 141 14.04 -42.71 -11.62
N SER A 142 14.49 -42.60 -10.37
CA SER A 142 15.57 -41.69 -9.96
C SER A 142 16.87 -42.41 -9.61
N VAL A 143 17.44 -43.14 -10.58
CA VAL A 143 18.83 -43.64 -10.49
C VAL A 143 19.84 -42.53 -10.82
N LEU A 144 19.44 -41.54 -11.64
CA LEU A 144 20.29 -40.43 -12.06
C LEU A 144 20.27 -39.25 -11.07
N PRO A 145 21.43 -38.75 -10.61
CA PRO A 145 21.51 -37.56 -9.74
C PRO A 145 21.00 -36.30 -10.45
N LEU A 146 20.45 -35.37 -9.65
CA LEU A 146 19.79 -34.16 -10.16
C LEU A 146 20.67 -33.32 -11.09
N ARG A 147 21.98 -33.21 -10.81
CA ARG A 147 22.92 -32.40 -11.60
C ARG A 147 22.93 -32.82 -13.08
N GLN A 148 22.82 -34.13 -13.35
CA GLN A 148 22.71 -34.68 -14.71
C GLN A 148 21.32 -34.45 -15.34
N ARG A 149 20.26 -34.43 -14.52
CA ARG A 149 18.89 -34.10 -14.99
C ARG A 149 18.74 -32.62 -15.37
N LEU A 150 19.44 -31.73 -14.66
CA LEU A 150 19.50 -30.30 -14.96
C LEU A 150 20.33 -30.00 -16.23
N SER A 151 21.44 -30.71 -16.46
CA SER A 151 22.22 -30.56 -17.69
C SER A 151 21.59 -31.22 -18.92
N ALA A 152 20.70 -32.20 -18.74
CA ALA A 152 20.03 -32.92 -19.83
C ALA A 152 18.72 -32.26 -20.31
N THR A 153 18.13 -31.32 -19.56
CA THR A 153 16.88 -30.65 -19.97
C THR A 153 17.14 -29.38 -20.78
N ARG A 154 16.67 -29.37 -22.04
CA ARG A 154 16.60 -28.16 -22.87
C ARG A 154 15.29 -27.38 -22.71
N ASN A 155 14.33 -27.88 -21.93
CA ASN A 155 13.05 -27.20 -21.68
C ASN A 155 13.20 -26.27 -20.47
N PRO A 156 12.98 -24.94 -20.61
CA PRO A 156 13.23 -23.97 -19.54
C PRO A 156 12.22 -24.09 -18.38
N LEU A 157 10.95 -24.38 -18.66
CA LEU A 157 9.93 -24.60 -17.61
C LEU A 157 10.25 -25.85 -16.78
N LEU A 158 10.71 -26.92 -17.43
CA LEU A 158 11.16 -28.13 -16.74
C LEU A 158 12.44 -27.88 -15.93
N TRP A 159 13.39 -27.11 -16.46
CA TRP A 159 14.60 -26.69 -15.74
C TRP A 159 14.26 -25.88 -14.48
N LEU A 160 13.47 -24.81 -14.63
CA LEU A 160 12.98 -23.97 -13.53
C LEU A 160 12.25 -24.82 -12.47
N SER A 161 11.44 -25.79 -12.90
CA SER A 161 10.75 -26.69 -11.98
C SER A 161 11.69 -27.56 -11.16
N LEU A 162 12.74 -28.11 -11.77
CA LEU A 162 13.73 -28.94 -11.08
C LEU A 162 14.58 -28.10 -10.11
N CYS A 163 14.92 -26.87 -10.47
CA CYS A 163 15.57 -25.91 -9.59
C CYS A 163 14.68 -25.54 -8.39
N TYR A 164 13.42 -25.18 -8.61
CA TYR A 164 12.45 -24.81 -7.56
C TYR A 164 12.03 -25.99 -6.67
N GLU A 165 12.04 -27.22 -7.18
CA GLU A 165 11.84 -28.42 -6.38
C GLU A 165 13.08 -28.73 -5.53
N HIS A 166 14.28 -28.56 -6.09
CA HIS A 166 15.54 -28.83 -5.40
C HIS A 166 15.86 -27.82 -4.29
N SER A 167 15.79 -26.52 -4.58
CA SER A 167 16.11 -25.45 -3.63
C SER A 167 15.23 -25.57 -2.39
N SER A 168 13.92 -25.78 -2.57
CA SER A 168 13.02 -26.03 -1.45
C SER A 168 13.23 -27.37 -0.76
N ARG A 169 13.55 -28.47 -1.47
CA ARG A 169 13.95 -29.72 -0.79
C ARG A 169 15.23 -29.54 0.05
N TRP A 170 16.13 -28.65 -0.35
CA TRP A 170 17.32 -28.27 0.41
C TRP A 170 16.97 -27.37 1.61
N VAL A 171 16.17 -26.31 1.43
CA VAL A 171 15.69 -25.44 2.53
C VAL A 171 14.91 -26.26 3.57
N THR A 172 13.95 -27.07 3.13
CA THR A 172 13.11 -27.92 4.00
C THR A 172 13.92 -28.92 4.83
N ARG A 173 15.10 -29.34 4.34
CA ARG A 173 16.01 -30.26 5.04
C ARG A 173 16.89 -29.55 6.07
N HIS A 174 17.46 -28.38 5.75
CA HIS A 174 18.44 -27.70 6.60
C HIS A 174 17.82 -26.65 7.52
N PHE A 175 16.77 -25.97 7.06
CA PHE A 175 16.06 -24.88 7.77
C PHE A 175 14.59 -25.20 8.11
N GLY A 176 13.99 -26.20 7.47
CA GLY A 176 12.61 -26.63 7.73
C GLY A 176 12.46 -27.73 8.80
N VAL A 177 11.26 -28.31 8.85
CA VAL A 177 10.80 -29.30 9.87
C VAL A 177 11.68 -30.54 10.01
N TYR A 178 12.49 -30.88 9.02
CA TYR A 178 13.40 -32.03 9.08
C TYR A 178 14.79 -31.69 9.63
N SER A 179 15.07 -30.42 9.95
CA SER A 179 16.36 -29.99 10.50
C SER A 179 16.60 -30.52 11.90
N GLN A 180 17.82 -30.95 12.18
CA GLN A 180 18.27 -31.31 13.52
C GLN A 180 18.37 -30.07 14.43
N HIS A 181 18.60 -28.88 13.86
CA HIS A 181 18.72 -27.61 14.58
C HIS A 181 17.41 -26.80 14.61
N PHE A 182 16.27 -27.42 14.25
CA PHE A 182 14.97 -26.75 14.15
C PHE A 182 14.63 -25.80 15.31
N PRO A 183 14.82 -26.13 16.61
CA PRO A 183 14.47 -25.20 17.70
C PRO A 183 15.26 -23.89 17.68
N VAL A 184 16.52 -23.92 17.23
CA VAL A 184 17.39 -22.73 17.14
C VAL A 184 17.02 -21.91 15.90
N ILE A 185 16.74 -22.58 14.79
CA ILE A 185 16.34 -21.95 13.52
C ILE A 185 14.94 -21.32 13.65
N TYR A 186 14.04 -21.97 14.40
CA TYR A 186 12.73 -21.43 14.77
C TYR A 186 12.89 -20.12 15.53
N VAL A 187 13.55 -20.12 16.69
CA VAL A 187 13.74 -18.90 17.49
C VAL A 187 14.51 -17.80 16.74
N ALA A 188 15.49 -18.16 15.90
CA ALA A 188 16.17 -17.16 15.07
C ALA A 188 15.23 -16.52 14.03
N ARG A 189 14.25 -17.26 13.51
CA ARG A 189 13.19 -16.72 12.65
C ARG A 189 12.22 -15.85 13.45
N GLU A 190 11.72 -16.34 14.57
CA GLU A 190 10.78 -15.60 15.42
C GLU A 190 11.38 -14.25 15.87
N MET A 191 12.68 -14.20 16.19
CA MET A 191 13.36 -12.93 16.50
C MET A 191 13.43 -11.96 15.32
N ILE A 192 13.58 -12.44 14.08
CA ILE A 192 13.56 -11.61 12.87
C ILE A 192 12.13 -11.16 12.57
N GLU A 193 11.15 -12.06 12.64
CA GLU A 193 9.74 -11.78 12.37
C GLU A 193 9.18 -10.77 13.38
N LEU A 194 9.40 -11.00 14.69
CA LEU A 194 9.00 -10.09 15.76
C LEU A 194 9.68 -8.71 15.63
N GLY A 195 10.93 -8.65 15.17
CA GLY A 195 11.62 -7.40 14.87
C GLY A 195 11.00 -6.63 13.70
N LEU A 196 10.63 -7.31 12.62
CA LEU A 196 9.98 -6.72 11.44
C LEU A 196 8.52 -6.33 11.70
N GLN A 197 7.80 -7.09 12.55
CA GLN A 197 6.48 -6.74 13.06
C GLN A 197 6.57 -5.50 13.96
N THR A 198 7.57 -5.42 14.84
CA THR A 198 7.81 -4.25 15.72
C THR A 198 8.17 -2.99 14.93
N TYR A 199 9.00 -3.09 13.88
CA TYR A 199 9.26 -1.98 12.96
C TYR A 199 7.96 -1.46 12.31
N GLN A 200 7.09 -2.37 11.86
CA GLN A 200 5.82 -1.99 11.22
C GLN A 200 4.80 -1.41 12.21
N ALA A 201 4.71 -1.94 13.44
CA ALA A 201 3.86 -1.35 14.48
C ALA A 201 4.34 0.04 14.91
N TYR A 202 5.65 0.27 14.98
CA TYR A 202 6.22 1.61 15.16
C TYR A 202 5.86 2.53 13.97
N ALA A 203 6.06 2.08 12.73
CA ALA A 203 5.74 2.86 11.53
C ALA A 203 4.25 3.24 11.48
N LEU A 204 3.36 2.28 11.77
CA LEU A 204 1.92 2.50 11.97
C LEU A 204 1.66 3.57 13.02
N SER A 205 2.29 3.50 14.21
CA SER A 205 2.07 4.47 15.29
C SER A 205 2.41 5.92 14.91
N THR A 206 3.38 6.12 14.01
CA THR A 206 3.78 7.45 13.48
C THR A 206 2.93 7.93 12.29
N SER A 207 2.20 7.02 11.64
CA SER A 207 1.59 7.24 10.33
C SER A 207 0.07 7.17 10.35
N VAL A 208 -0.51 6.17 11.01
CA VAL A 208 -1.94 5.79 10.94
C VAL A 208 -2.69 6.21 12.22
N PRO A 209 -3.59 7.21 12.12
CA PRO A 209 -4.46 7.69 13.20
C PRO A 209 -5.45 6.67 13.78
N ARG A 210 -5.84 5.63 13.03
CA ARG A 210 -6.82 4.64 13.51
C ARG A 210 -6.26 3.80 14.65
N GLU A 211 -6.63 4.16 15.88
CA GLU A 211 -6.25 3.48 17.12
C GLU A 211 -6.26 1.94 17.03
N TRP A 212 -7.36 1.37 16.53
CA TRP A 212 -7.58 -0.08 16.47
C TRP A 212 -6.62 -0.81 15.52
N VAL A 213 -6.05 -0.12 14.53
CA VAL A 213 -5.03 -0.70 13.63
C VAL A 213 -3.71 -0.87 14.39
N ASN A 214 -3.35 0.13 15.20
CA ASN A 214 -2.18 0.08 16.08
C ASN A 214 -2.38 -0.97 17.19
N ASP A 215 -3.56 -1.01 17.82
CA ASP A 215 -3.91 -2.03 18.83
C ASP A 215 -3.84 -3.46 18.24
N LEU A 216 -4.29 -3.66 16.99
CA LEU A 216 -4.25 -4.95 16.31
C LEU A 216 -2.80 -5.37 15.96
N ALA A 217 -1.96 -4.45 15.50
CA ALA A 217 -0.54 -4.72 15.22
C ALA A 217 0.24 -5.07 16.51
N VAL A 218 0.02 -4.32 17.59
CA VAL A 218 0.63 -4.62 18.91
C VAL A 218 0.07 -5.91 19.50
N GLY A 219 -1.23 -6.17 19.34
CA GLY A 219 -1.86 -7.43 19.72
C GLY A 219 -1.25 -8.63 19.00
N ALA A 220 -0.91 -8.50 17.71
CA ALA A 220 -0.19 -9.52 16.95
C ALA A 220 1.24 -9.76 17.48
N ILE A 221 1.99 -8.69 17.78
CA ILE A 221 3.34 -8.80 18.39
C ILE A 221 3.28 -9.51 19.74
N VAL A 222 2.33 -9.14 20.61
CA VAL A 222 2.14 -9.77 21.93
C VAL A 222 1.73 -11.24 21.78
N ALA A 223 0.80 -11.54 20.86
CA ALA A 223 0.41 -12.92 20.56
C ALA A 223 1.59 -13.75 20.03
N ASN A 224 2.47 -13.17 19.21
CA ASN A 224 3.66 -13.84 18.70
C ASN A 224 4.71 -14.08 19.80
N ALA A 225 5.02 -13.06 20.60
CA ALA A 225 5.88 -13.17 21.78
C ALA A 225 5.41 -14.25 22.78
N LEU A 226 4.09 -14.43 22.92
CA LEU A 226 3.51 -15.48 23.76
C LEU A 226 3.37 -16.83 23.05
N SER A 227 3.45 -16.89 21.71
CA SER A 227 3.25 -18.12 20.93
C SER A 227 4.29 -19.18 21.28
N THR A 228 5.57 -18.84 21.22
CA THR A 228 6.72 -19.71 21.48
C THR A 228 6.64 -20.39 22.87
N PRO A 229 6.55 -19.65 24.00
CA PRO A 229 6.44 -20.28 25.31
C PRO A 229 5.15 -21.11 25.46
N LEU A 230 4.00 -20.61 25.00
CA LEU A 230 2.71 -21.30 25.14
C LEU A 230 2.68 -22.62 24.36
N LEU A 231 3.17 -22.63 23.13
CA LEU A 231 3.30 -23.84 22.31
C LEU A 231 4.32 -24.83 22.88
N SER A 232 5.43 -24.33 23.44
CA SER A 232 6.43 -25.19 24.09
C SER A 232 5.82 -26.06 25.22
N TRP A 233 4.75 -25.56 25.86
CA TRP A 233 3.97 -26.25 26.88
C TRP A 233 2.80 -27.05 26.28
N LEU A 234 1.88 -26.40 25.54
CA LEU A 234 0.64 -27.01 25.01
C LEU A 234 0.87 -28.29 24.21
N VAL A 235 1.90 -28.30 23.35
CA VAL A 235 2.20 -29.47 22.50
C VAL A 235 3.37 -30.30 23.02
N ARG A 236 3.91 -30.03 24.22
CA ARG A 236 5.09 -30.73 24.80
C ARG A 236 5.02 -32.25 24.66
N ASN A 237 3.85 -32.83 24.94
CA ASN A 237 3.59 -34.27 24.98
C ASN A 237 3.07 -34.84 23.63
N ARG A 238 3.14 -34.08 22.54
CA ARG A 238 2.77 -34.53 21.18
C ARG A 238 4.01 -34.98 20.40
N ALA A 239 3.79 -35.81 19.36
CA ALA A 239 4.84 -36.26 18.46
C ALA A 239 5.59 -35.08 17.80
N VAL A 240 6.87 -35.29 17.46
CA VAL A 240 7.76 -34.23 16.97
C VAL A 240 7.22 -33.55 15.71
N SER A 241 6.65 -34.30 14.77
CA SER A 241 5.96 -33.73 13.59
C SER A 241 4.79 -32.84 13.97
N THR A 242 3.89 -33.30 14.85
CA THR A 242 2.75 -32.50 15.33
C THR A 242 3.23 -31.21 15.98
N ARG A 243 4.25 -31.28 16.86
CA ARG A 243 4.82 -30.10 17.53
C ARG A 243 5.32 -29.06 16.53
N ARG A 244 6.20 -29.47 15.61
CA ARG A 244 6.81 -28.59 14.62
C ARG A 244 5.77 -28.05 13.63
N MET A 245 4.74 -28.83 13.30
CA MET A 245 3.61 -28.42 12.47
C MET A 245 2.72 -27.37 13.16
N THR A 246 2.46 -27.51 14.47
CA THR A 246 1.62 -26.55 15.20
C THR A 246 2.27 -25.18 15.30
N CYS A 247 3.60 -25.08 15.52
CA CYS A 247 4.35 -23.83 15.38
C CYS A 247 4.08 -23.18 14.02
N LEU A 248 4.46 -23.85 12.93
CA LEU A 248 4.29 -23.34 11.56
C LEU A 248 2.87 -22.96 11.15
N VAL A 249 1.84 -23.45 11.85
CA VAL A 249 0.44 -23.04 11.63
C VAL A 249 0.11 -21.77 12.42
N VAL A 250 0.64 -21.59 13.62
CA VAL A 250 0.48 -20.35 14.41
C VAL A 250 1.29 -19.22 13.80
N ASP A 251 2.58 -19.45 13.49
CA ASP A 251 3.43 -18.47 12.80
C ASP A 251 2.74 -17.99 11.48
N ALA A 252 2.21 -18.93 10.68
CA ALA A 252 1.48 -18.63 9.45
C ALA A 252 0.16 -17.86 9.63
N LEU A 253 -0.49 -17.95 10.80
CA LEU A 253 -1.69 -17.16 11.10
C LEU A 253 -1.34 -15.73 11.52
N LEU A 254 -0.18 -15.54 12.17
CA LEU A 254 0.35 -14.24 12.55
C LEU A 254 0.87 -13.48 11.32
N ASP A 255 1.66 -14.14 10.46
CA ASP A 255 2.09 -13.60 9.15
C ASP A 255 0.89 -13.26 8.24
N LEU A 256 -0.19 -14.04 8.29
CA LEU A 256 -1.44 -13.76 7.56
C LEU A 256 -2.16 -12.51 8.11
N ALA A 257 -2.30 -12.40 9.42
CA ALA A 257 -2.90 -11.23 10.05
C ALA A 257 -2.12 -9.96 9.70
N HIS A 258 -0.79 -10.03 9.79
CA HIS A 258 0.09 -8.88 9.62
C HIS A 258 0.27 -8.45 8.16
N SER A 259 0.48 -9.39 7.22
CA SER A 259 0.76 -9.05 5.82
C SER A 259 -0.45 -9.03 4.89
N VAL A 260 -1.63 -9.49 5.34
CA VAL A 260 -2.85 -9.51 4.52
C VAL A 260 -4.01 -8.80 5.21
N VAL A 261 -4.35 -9.19 6.44
CA VAL A 261 -5.55 -8.64 7.10
C VAL A 261 -5.39 -7.16 7.42
N ILE A 262 -4.29 -6.75 8.07
CA ILE A 262 -4.04 -5.34 8.40
C ILE A 262 -3.99 -4.44 7.14
N PRO A 263 -3.19 -4.73 6.09
CA PRO A 263 -3.16 -3.90 4.88
C PRO A 263 -4.49 -3.86 4.13
N PHE A 264 -5.24 -4.97 4.07
CA PHE A 264 -6.58 -4.99 3.48
C PHE A 264 -7.55 -4.10 4.27
N CYS A 265 -7.55 -4.22 5.59
CA CYS A 265 -8.39 -3.42 6.48
C CYS A 265 -8.11 -1.92 6.41
N VAL A 266 -6.86 -1.52 6.17
CA VAL A 266 -6.46 -0.11 5.97
C VAL A 266 -6.84 0.40 4.57
N PHE A 267 -6.67 -0.42 3.52
CA PHE A 267 -6.94 0.01 2.14
C PHE A 267 -8.43 0.01 1.75
N MET A 268 -9.22 -0.95 2.27
CA MET A 268 -10.61 -1.18 1.85
C MET A 268 -11.54 0.05 1.93
N PRO A 269 -11.47 0.94 2.94
CA PRO A 269 -12.31 2.14 2.99
C PRO A 269 -12.11 3.07 1.78
N TYR A 270 -10.87 3.22 1.31
CA TYR A 270 -10.54 4.07 0.16
C TYR A 270 -10.99 3.43 -1.16
N TRP A 271 -10.84 2.10 -1.28
CA TRP A 271 -11.34 1.37 -2.45
C TRP A 271 -12.86 1.48 -2.64
N LEU A 272 -13.62 1.65 -1.55
CA LEU A 272 -15.09 1.77 -1.60
C LEU A 272 -15.61 3.14 -2.07
N VAL A 273 -14.78 4.19 -2.06
CA VAL A 273 -15.16 5.57 -2.44
C VAL A 273 -14.32 6.14 -3.58
N PHE A 274 -13.50 5.31 -4.22
CA PHE A 274 -12.73 5.66 -5.42
C PHE A 274 -13.58 5.48 -6.67
N ASP A 275 -13.67 6.50 -7.53
CA ASP A 275 -14.36 6.40 -8.82
C ASP A 275 -13.36 5.95 -9.92
N PRO A 276 -13.47 4.72 -10.46
CA PRO A 276 -12.56 4.23 -11.49
C PRO A 276 -12.81 4.82 -12.89
N ALA A 277 -13.94 5.49 -13.12
CA ALA A 277 -14.25 6.20 -14.35
C ALA A 277 -13.63 7.61 -14.34
N GLN A 278 -13.79 8.35 -13.23
CA GLN A 278 -13.15 9.66 -13.02
C GLN A 278 -11.65 9.54 -12.68
N ARG A 279 -11.19 8.36 -12.24
CA ARG A 279 -9.80 8.03 -11.83
C ARG A 279 -9.32 8.75 -10.57
N TYR A 280 -10.24 9.36 -9.83
CA TYR A 280 -9.97 10.12 -8.63
C TYR A 280 -11.04 9.83 -7.56
N PHE A 281 -10.97 10.52 -6.43
CA PHE A 281 -12.02 10.48 -5.41
C PHE A 281 -13.06 11.58 -5.70
N ASP A 282 -14.23 11.50 -5.06
CA ASP A 282 -15.18 12.62 -5.09
C ASP A 282 -14.55 13.87 -4.41
N TYR A 283 -14.89 15.04 -4.93
CA TYR A 283 -14.36 16.33 -4.49
C TYR A 283 -14.68 16.59 -3.01
N GLU A 284 -15.81 16.09 -2.50
CA GLU A 284 -16.17 16.13 -1.07
C GLU A 284 -15.11 15.47 -0.19
N TYR A 285 -14.57 14.32 -0.58
CA TYR A 285 -13.53 13.61 0.19
C TYR A 285 -12.17 14.28 0.09
N ILE A 286 -11.84 14.91 -1.05
CA ILE A 286 -10.54 15.54 -1.29
C ILE A 286 -10.40 16.86 -0.51
N MET A 287 -11.51 17.55 -0.30
CA MET A 287 -11.56 18.84 0.39
C MET A 287 -11.64 18.70 1.91
N ASP A 288 -12.16 17.58 2.44
CA ASP A 288 -12.14 17.28 3.88
C ASP A 288 -10.70 17.08 4.39
N ASP A 289 -10.25 17.97 5.29
CA ASP A 289 -8.87 17.99 5.82
C ASP A 289 -8.48 16.64 6.45
N VAL A 290 -9.45 16.01 7.14
CA VAL A 290 -9.24 14.86 8.00
C VAL A 290 -9.22 13.60 7.15
N TRP A 291 -10.19 13.43 6.26
CA TRP A 291 -10.26 12.32 5.32
C TRP A 291 -9.06 12.34 4.37
N TYR A 292 -8.74 13.48 3.77
CA TYR A 292 -7.65 13.58 2.78
C TYR A 292 -6.29 13.29 3.41
N VAL A 293 -5.96 13.92 4.54
CA VAL A 293 -4.69 13.65 5.24
C VAL A 293 -4.63 12.21 5.76
N ASN A 294 -5.75 11.64 6.23
CA ASN A 294 -5.80 10.24 6.62
C ASN A 294 -5.60 9.30 5.42
N ALA A 295 -6.20 9.59 4.27
CA ALA A 295 -6.05 8.83 3.03
C ALA A 295 -4.60 8.82 2.53
N VAL A 296 -3.96 9.99 2.45
CA VAL A 296 -2.55 10.11 2.05
C VAL A 296 -1.65 9.33 3.00
N ARG A 297 -1.87 9.44 4.32
CA ARG A 297 -1.08 8.74 5.35
C ARG A 297 -1.24 7.22 5.33
N GLU A 298 -2.48 6.74 5.36
CA GLU A 298 -2.78 5.31 5.41
C GLU A 298 -2.34 4.59 4.13
N ASN A 299 -2.58 5.18 2.96
CA ASN A 299 -2.09 4.60 1.71
C ASN A 299 -0.56 4.64 1.63
N ARG A 300 0.11 5.70 2.10
CA ARG A 300 1.57 5.75 2.16
C ARG A 300 2.17 4.67 3.06
N GLN A 301 1.49 4.28 4.14
CA GLN A 301 1.92 3.20 5.04
C GLN A 301 1.69 1.79 4.47
N VAL A 302 0.72 1.61 3.56
CA VAL A 302 0.52 0.34 2.81
C VAL A 302 1.52 0.20 1.65
N LEU A 303 2.07 1.32 1.16
CA LEU A 303 3.04 1.35 0.07
C LEU A 303 4.48 1.18 0.57
N ILE A 304 5.31 0.59 -0.29
CA ILE A 304 6.73 0.36 -0.02
C ILE A 304 7.48 1.64 -0.35
N THR A 305 7.90 2.37 0.68
CA THR A 305 8.63 3.64 0.54
C THR A 305 10.14 3.50 0.79
N SER A 306 10.55 2.47 1.54
CA SER A 306 11.92 2.21 1.97
C SER A 306 12.34 0.74 1.79
N TRP A 307 13.65 0.46 1.92
CA TRP A 307 14.18 -0.92 1.95
C TRP A 307 13.73 -1.72 3.17
N LEU A 308 13.43 -1.06 4.31
CA LEU A 308 12.90 -1.75 5.48
C LEU A 308 11.44 -2.15 5.25
N ASP A 309 10.63 -1.27 4.66
CA ASP A 309 9.24 -1.57 4.26
C ASP A 309 9.23 -2.73 3.27
N PHE A 310 10.14 -2.72 2.28
CA PHE A 310 10.29 -3.81 1.31
C PHE A 310 10.55 -5.15 2.00
N ILE A 311 11.54 -5.22 2.90
CA ILE A 311 11.87 -6.48 3.60
C ILE A 311 10.73 -6.90 4.52
N SER A 312 10.17 -5.97 5.29
CA SER A 312 9.17 -6.25 6.32
C SER A 312 7.81 -6.67 5.74
N THR A 313 7.47 -6.19 4.55
CA THR A 313 6.22 -6.57 3.85
C THR A 313 6.38 -7.80 2.95
N ILE A 314 7.50 -7.95 2.24
CA ILE A 314 7.69 -9.07 1.29
C ILE A 314 8.09 -10.38 1.99
N LEU A 315 8.82 -10.34 3.12
CA LEU A 315 9.24 -11.56 3.80
C LEU A 315 8.07 -12.42 4.36
N PRO A 316 7.04 -11.84 5.02
CA PRO A 316 5.81 -12.56 5.38
C PRO A 316 5.11 -13.28 4.24
N HIS A 317 5.03 -12.68 3.05
CA HIS A 317 4.46 -13.35 1.88
C HIS A 317 5.29 -14.55 1.42
N LEU A 318 6.63 -14.44 1.45
CA LEU A 318 7.52 -15.56 1.17
C LEU A 318 7.44 -16.66 2.25
N ASN A 319 7.27 -16.27 3.51
CA ASN A 319 6.99 -17.18 4.62
C ASN A 319 5.69 -17.96 4.37
N LEU A 320 4.56 -17.30 4.03
CA LEU A 320 3.27 -17.93 3.73
C LEU A 320 3.34 -18.95 2.59
N VAL A 321 4.03 -18.63 1.48
CA VAL A 321 4.31 -19.60 0.40
C VAL A 321 5.07 -20.82 0.92
N SER A 322 6.05 -20.60 1.80
CA SER A 322 6.87 -21.67 2.41
C SER A 322 6.05 -22.55 3.36
N TYR A 323 5.25 -21.95 4.26
CA TYR A 323 4.39 -22.64 5.23
C TYR A 323 3.39 -23.57 4.54
N LEU A 324 2.62 -23.06 3.56
CA LEU A 324 1.61 -23.85 2.84
C LEU A 324 2.23 -25.01 2.06
N ARG A 325 3.38 -24.76 1.41
CA ARG A 325 4.14 -25.79 0.69
C ARG A 325 4.68 -26.87 1.63
N LEU A 326 5.16 -26.48 2.82
CA LEU A 326 5.70 -27.39 3.83
C LEU A 326 4.59 -28.22 4.47
N ALA A 327 3.48 -27.60 4.86
CA ALA A 327 2.27 -28.27 5.37
C ALA A 327 1.77 -29.33 4.39
N ARG A 328 1.71 -29.00 3.08
CA ARG A 328 1.42 -29.97 2.02
C ARG A 328 2.34 -31.19 2.09
N THR A 329 3.66 -31.00 2.19
CA THR A 329 4.61 -32.14 2.21
C THR A 329 4.57 -33.01 3.47
N LEU A 330 4.08 -32.48 4.59
CA LEU A 330 4.02 -33.19 5.89
C LEU A 330 2.73 -34.01 6.06
N VAL A 331 1.65 -33.61 5.39
CA VAL A 331 0.32 -34.26 5.50
C VAL A 331 0.24 -35.50 4.62
N ARG A 332 -0.05 -36.65 5.24
CA ARG A 332 -0.28 -37.94 4.58
C ARG A 332 -1.67 -38.49 4.90
N ARG A 333 -2.32 -39.09 3.91
CA ARG A 333 -3.57 -39.83 4.11
C ARG A 333 -3.29 -41.18 4.78
N GLN A 334 -4.03 -41.49 5.84
CA GLN A 334 -4.07 -42.79 6.47
C GLN A 334 -4.41 -43.88 5.44
N ARG A 335 -3.48 -44.82 5.24
CA ARG A 335 -3.73 -46.05 4.46
C ARG A 335 -4.51 -47.01 5.36
N SER A 336 -5.55 -47.66 4.82
CA SER A 336 -6.22 -48.73 5.55
C SER A 336 -5.23 -49.87 5.75
N MET A 337 -4.85 -50.15 6.99
CA MET A 337 -4.28 -51.47 7.29
C MET A 337 -5.35 -52.52 6.99
N PHE A 338 -4.94 -53.63 6.40
CA PHE A 338 -5.75 -54.82 6.31
C PHE A 338 -5.89 -55.38 7.74
N LYS A 339 -7.09 -55.80 8.17
CA LYS A 339 -7.20 -56.55 9.43
C LYS A 339 -6.35 -57.83 9.29
N PRO A 340 -5.45 -58.16 10.22
CA PRO A 340 -4.81 -59.47 10.20
C PRO A 340 -5.89 -60.56 10.33
N GLY A 341 -5.81 -61.59 9.49
CA GLY A 341 -6.68 -62.75 9.60
C GLY A 341 -6.40 -63.53 10.89
N PRO A 342 -7.41 -64.24 11.46
CA PRO A 342 -7.25 -64.94 12.73
C PRO A 342 -6.49 -66.26 12.58
N SER A 343 -5.17 -66.20 12.38
CA SER A 343 -4.34 -67.41 12.17
C SER A 343 -2.83 -67.25 12.49
N SER A 344 -2.48 -66.80 13.70
CA SER A 344 -1.20 -67.16 14.37
C SER A 344 -1.13 -66.63 15.82
N SER A 345 -1.91 -67.23 16.73
CA SER A 345 -1.84 -66.95 18.17
C SER A 345 -0.65 -67.63 18.84
N ALA A 346 0.58 -67.16 18.54
CA ALA A 346 1.80 -67.55 19.25
C ALA A 346 2.89 -66.46 19.13
N ALA A 347 3.73 -66.34 20.15
CA ALA A 347 4.97 -65.54 20.14
C ALA A 347 4.85 -64.04 19.80
N LEU A 348 4.08 -63.29 20.60
CA LEU A 348 4.51 -61.94 21.01
C LEU A 348 4.12 -61.69 22.47
N GLN A 349 4.89 -62.24 23.41
CA GLN A 349 4.82 -61.81 24.81
C GLN A 349 5.20 -60.34 24.90
N SER A 350 4.49 -59.58 25.74
CA SER A 350 4.81 -58.17 25.97
C SER A 350 6.07 -58.06 26.83
N THR A 351 7.23 -57.96 26.18
CA THR A 351 8.28 -57.09 26.72
C THR A 351 7.70 -55.68 26.75
N LYS A 352 7.21 -55.29 27.92
CA LYS A 352 6.78 -53.94 28.22
C LYS A 352 8.04 -53.10 28.43
N GLU A 353 8.85 -52.96 27.37
CA GLU A 353 9.94 -51.99 27.33
C GLU A 353 9.32 -50.60 27.48
N GLN A 354 9.35 -50.15 28.73
CA GLN A 354 9.06 -48.80 29.14
C GLN A 354 10.12 -47.94 28.48
N SER A 355 9.78 -47.35 27.34
CA SER A 355 10.68 -46.48 26.59
C SER A 355 10.93 -45.22 27.42
N ASP A 356 12.04 -45.24 28.16
CA ASP A 356 12.56 -44.09 28.90
C ASP A 356 12.88 -42.98 27.89
N VAL A 357 11.88 -42.15 27.62
CA VAL A 357 12.02 -40.88 26.91
C VAL A 357 13.06 -40.08 27.69
N PRO A 358 14.27 -39.83 27.13
CA PRO A 358 15.36 -39.28 27.92
C PRO A 358 14.95 -37.92 28.48
N THR A 359 14.84 -37.82 29.80
CA THR A 359 14.49 -36.56 30.47
C THR A 359 15.54 -35.53 30.06
N PRO A 360 15.17 -34.44 29.35
CA PRO A 360 16.15 -33.56 28.76
C PRO A 360 17.00 -32.92 29.86
N ALA A 361 18.32 -33.09 29.78
CA ALA A 361 19.26 -32.71 30.83
C ALA A 361 19.01 -31.27 31.33
N PRO A 362 19.17 -30.98 32.63
CA PRO A 362 18.69 -29.75 33.25
C PRO A 362 19.22 -28.46 32.58
N HIS A 363 20.43 -28.50 32.00
CA HIS A 363 21.00 -27.40 31.22
C HIS A 363 20.24 -27.07 29.93
N TYR A 364 19.61 -28.06 29.27
CA TYR A 364 18.74 -27.84 28.12
C TYR A 364 17.48 -27.07 28.54
N HIS A 365 16.83 -27.52 29.61
CA HIS A 365 15.60 -26.89 30.10
C HIS A 365 15.87 -25.45 30.58
N ARG A 366 16.99 -25.20 31.29
CA ARG A 366 17.37 -23.85 31.75
C ARG A 366 17.70 -22.88 30.61
N ARG A 367 18.28 -23.36 29.49
CA ARG A 367 18.56 -22.51 28.31
C ARG A 367 17.28 -22.03 27.62
N TRP A 368 16.31 -22.92 27.38
CA TRP A 368 15.06 -22.53 26.73
C TRP A 368 14.16 -21.65 27.62
N MET A 369 14.19 -21.83 28.95
CA MET A 369 13.48 -20.93 29.87
C MET A 369 13.98 -19.47 29.78
N LEU A 370 15.28 -19.25 29.59
CA LEU A 370 15.82 -17.88 29.38
C LEU A 370 15.33 -17.29 28.06
N VAL A 371 15.34 -18.07 26.97
CA VAL A 371 14.83 -17.64 25.65
C VAL A 371 13.35 -17.26 25.75
N HIS A 372 12.53 -18.12 26.37
CA HIS A 372 11.10 -17.85 26.58
C HIS A 372 10.87 -16.59 27.42
N ALA A 373 11.66 -16.35 28.47
CA ALA A 373 11.57 -15.13 29.26
C ALA A 373 11.89 -13.87 28.44
N VAL A 374 12.88 -13.92 27.53
CA VAL A 374 13.19 -12.80 26.62
C VAL A 374 12.00 -12.46 25.72
N PHE A 375 11.34 -13.46 25.11
CA PHE A 375 10.13 -13.20 24.31
C PHE A 375 9.01 -12.57 25.15
N VAL A 376 8.68 -13.13 26.33
CA VAL A 376 7.62 -12.59 27.20
C VAL A 376 7.93 -11.15 27.64
N VAL A 377 9.18 -10.86 28.04
CA VAL A 377 9.61 -9.52 28.43
C VAL A 377 9.56 -8.54 27.25
N PHE A 378 9.94 -8.97 26.04
CA PHE A 378 9.86 -8.13 24.85
C PHE A 378 8.39 -7.79 24.50
N GLY A 379 7.50 -8.77 24.48
CA GLY A 379 6.07 -8.53 24.24
C GLY A 379 5.44 -7.61 25.28
N ALA A 380 5.79 -7.78 26.56
CA ALA A 380 5.36 -6.88 27.64
C ALA A 380 5.92 -5.47 27.49
N ALA A 381 7.18 -5.31 27.05
CA ALA A 381 7.79 -4.01 26.81
C ALA A 381 7.14 -3.25 25.64
N VAL A 382 6.89 -3.92 24.51
CA VAL A 382 6.16 -3.30 23.37
C VAL A 382 4.74 -2.89 23.79
N LEU A 383 4.04 -3.74 24.53
CA LEU A 383 2.71 -3.42 25.05
C LEU A 383 2.74 -2.22 26.02
N ALA A 384 3.75 -2.13 26.89
CA ALA A 384 3.90 -1.00 27.81
C ALA A 384 4.17 0.33 27.07
N VAL A 385 5.06 0.31 26.07
CA VAL A 385 5.35 1.49 25.22
C VAL A 385 4.10 1.94 24.44
N HIS A 386 3.34 1.00 23.90
CA HIS A 386 2.08 1.29 23.22
C HIS A 386 1.04 1.90 24.17
N ILE A 387 0.88 1.33 25.38
CA ILE A 387 -0.03 1.88 26.40
C ILE A 387 0.41 3.28 26.84
N GLU A 388 1.72 3.55 26.98
CA GLU A 388 2.22 4.90 27.30
C GLU A 388 1.88 5.90 26.20
N ALA A 389 2.08 5.55 24.93
CA ALA A 389 1.73 6.40 23.79
C ALA A 389 0.22 6.70 23.74
N ARG A 390 -0.62 5.65 23.78
CA ARG A 390 -2.09 5.75 23.82
C ARG A 390 -2.58 6.56 25.02
N ALA A 391 -1.88 6.51 26.16
CA ALA A 391 -2.21 7.29 27.35
C ALA A 391 -1.87 8.78 27.23
N LYS A 392 -0.81 9.16 26.49
CA LYS A 392 -0.50 10.57 26.17
C LYS A 392 -1.54 11.17 25.24
N THR A 393 -1.93 10.47 24.17
CA THR A 393 -2.88 10.98 23.16
C THR A 393 -4.28 11.23 23.70
N ARG A 394 -4.69 10.54 24.77
CA ARG A 394 -5.93 10.81 25.51
C ARG A 394 -5.95 12.18 26.21
N GLN A 395 -4.82 12.88 26.29
CA GLN A 395 -4.77 14.28 26.67
C GLN A 395 -4.97 15.12 25.40
N THR A 396 -6.07 15.87 25.33
CA THR A 396 -6.48 16.58 24.12
C THR A 396 -5.67 17.87 23.91
N LEU A 397 -4.91 17.94 22.81
CA LEU A 397 -4.45 19.22 22.28
C LEU A 397 -5.67 19.94 21.63
N PRO A 398 -6.15 21.08 22.14
CA PRO A 398 -7.39 21.67 21.65
C PRO A 398 -7.26 22.12 20.19
N GLY A 399 -8.16 21.63 19.33
CA GLY A 399 -8.14 21.91 17.89
C GLY A 399 -7.31 20.92 17.05
N CYS A 400 -6.69 19.90 17.66
CA CYS A 400 -6.25 18.74 16.89
C CYS A 400 -7.47 18.00 16.32
N GLN A 401 -7.50 17.76 15.01
CA GLN A 401 -8.57 16.99 14.34
C GLN A 401 -8.15 15.54 14.07
N LEU A 402 -6.84 15.28 13.89
CA LEU A 402 -6.32 13.98 13.48
C LEU A 402 -5.08 13.59 14.29
N HIS A 403 -5.32 12.96 15.44
CA HIS A 403 -4.32 12.51 16.41
C HIS A 403 -3.41 11.38 15.87
N LEU A 404 -2.26 11.18 16.52
CA LEU A 404 -1.35 10.04 16.29
C LEU A 404 -0.80 9.52 17.63
N ASP A 405 -0.42 8.24 17.67
CA ASP A 405 0.14 7.55 18.86
C ASP A 405 1.64 7.20 18.75
N PRO A 406 2.55 8.06 18.23
CA PRO A 406 3.93 7.67 17.96
C PRO A 406 4.67 7.29 19.25
N TRP A 407 5.26 6.09 19.25
CA TRP A 407 6.02 5.60 20.39
C TRP A 407 7.20 6.52 20.72
N PHE A 408 7.49 6.66 22.02
CA PHE A 408 8.55 7.51 22.57
C PHE A 408 8.40 9.02 22.35
N ALA A 409 7.26 9.50 21.80
CA ALA A 409 7.02 10.93 21.67
C ALA A 409 6.96 11.65 23.03
N THR A 410 7.56 12.84 23.06
CA THR A 410 7.55 13.76 24.22
C THR A 410 6.43 14.80 24.13
N ASN A 411 6.01 15.14 22.91
CA ASN A 411 5.07 16.20 22.56
C ASN A 411 3.80 15.63 21.90
N TYR A 412 2.71 16.40 21.86
CA TYR A 412 1.44 15.98 21.26
C TYR A 412 1.58 15.86 19.74
N SER A 413 1.31 14.69 19.19
CA SER A 413 1.42 14.44 17.75
C SER A 413 0.06 14.54 17.07
N CYS A 414 -0.04 15.42 16.07
CA CYS A 414 -1.28 15.73 15.37
C CYS A 414 -1.02 16.05 13.90
N SER A 415 -1.77 15.40 13.01
CA SER A 415 -1.63 15.52 11.55
C SER A 415 -2.37 16.72 10.97
N VAL A 416 -3.50 17.08 11.56
CA VAL A 416 -4.41 18.14 11.12
C VAL A 416 -4.72 19.03 12.33
N VAL A 417 -4.23 20.27 12.32
CA VAL A 417 -4.27 21.19 13.47
C VAL A 417 -5.05 22.44 13.11
N HIS A 418 -6.21 22.65 13.75
CA HIS A 418 -7.05 23.83 13.58
C HIS A 418 -6.88 24.76 14.79
N VAL A 419 -6.26 25.93 14.60
CA VAL A 419 -6.22 26.99 15.62
C VAL A 419 -7.37 27.94 15.36
N ASN A 420 -8.50 27.65 16.01
CA ASN A 420 -9.64 28.55 16.08
C ASN A 420 -9.39 29.62 17.16
N CYS A 421 -9.06 30.83 16.72
CA CYS A 421 -8.78 31.97 17.58
C CYS A 421 -10.00 32.41 18.40
N TYR A 422 -11.21 32.34 17.82
CA TYR A 422 -12.47 32.69 18.48
C TYR A 422 -12.79 31.73 19.65
N ARG A 423 -12.79 30.41 19.43
CA ARG A 423 -12.97 29.39 20.51
C ARG A 423 -11.89 29.46 21.58
N ARG A 424 -10.69 29.93 21.21
CA ARG A 424 -9.54 30.11 22.12
C ARG A 424 -9.50 31.49 22.80
N GLN A 425 -10.38 32.43 22.43
CA GLN A 425 -10.41 33.81 22.92
C GLN A 425 -9.06 34.56 22.76
N ILE A 426 -8.39 34.33 21.63
CA ILE A 426 -7.11 34.98 21.26
C ILE A 426 -7.26 35.80 19.97
N ASN A 427 -6.37 36.77 19.74
CA ASN A 427 -6.41 37.62 18.55
C ASN A 427 -5.67 37.01 17.34
N GLY A 428 -4.74 36.08 17.58
CA GLY A 428 -3.89 35.48 16.55
C GLY A 428 -2.53 36.16 16.42
N THR A 429 -2.06 36.82 17.48
CA THR A 429 -0.69 37.35 17.56
C THR A 429 0.33 36.22 17.69
N VAL A 430 1.58 36.48 17.28
CA VAL A 430 2.67 35.48 17.31
C VAL A 430 2.81 34.84 18.70
N SER A 431 2.79 35.62 19.78
CA SER A 431 2.88 35.10 21.15
C SER A 431 1.69 34.21 21.57
N GLU A 432 0.47 34.50 21.12
CA GLU A 432 -0.70 33.65 21.41
C GLU A 432 -0.64 32.32 20.63
N LEU A 433 -0.13 32.37 19.39
CA LEU A 433 0.09 31.19 18.54
C LEU A 433 1.25 30.33 19.07
N ASP A 434 2.37 30.93 19.47
CA ASP A 434 3.52 30.21 20.00
C ASP A 434 3.18 29.46 21.29
N VAL A 435 2.43 30.09 22.21
CA VAL A 435 1.89 29.42 23.41
C VAL A 435 0.88 28.32 23.05
N THR A 436 0.05 28.55 22.03
CA THR A 436 -0.91 27.56 21.51
C THR A 436 -0.22 26.31 20.92
N LEU A 437 0.96 26.48 20.31
CA LEU A 437 1.70 25.43 19.61
C LEU A 437 2.89 24.87 20.41
N ALA A 438 3.17 25.38 21.62
CA ALA A 438 4.37 25.09 22.39
C ALA A 438 4.63 23.59 22.65
N ASN A 439 3.57 22.80 22.83
CA ASN A 439 3.64 21.35 23.11
C ASN A 439 3.29 20.47 21.89
N LEU A 440 3.23 21.04 20.69
CA LEU A 440 2.93 20.33 19.44
C LEU A 440 4.20 19.70 18.86
N GLU A 441 4.13 18.43 18.47
CA GLU A 441 5.19 17.76 17.73
C GLU A 441 5.21 18.25 16.28
N ARG A 442 6.05 19.24 16.00
CA ARG A 442 6.13 20.00 14.74
C ARG A 442 6.37 19.10 13.52
N SER A 443 7.05 17.97 13.69
CA SER A 443 7.29 16.99 12.61
C SER A 443 6.07 16.11 12.27
N SER A 444 4.98 16.18 13.05
CA SER A 444 3.76 15.40 12.83
C SER A 444 2.73 16.09 11.93
N VAL A 445 2.75 17.42 11.84
CA VAL A 445 1.74 18.23 11.14
C VAL A 445 1.85 18.08 9.62
N MET A 446 0.71 17.87 8.97
CA MET A 446 0.56 17.85 7.51
C MET A 446 -0.42 18.91 7.00
N VAL A 447 -1.50 19.21 7.73
CA VAL A 447 -2.39 20.34 7.44
C VAL A 447 -2.48 21.24 8.67
N PHE A 448 -2.32 22.55 8.47
CA PHE A 448 -2.41 23.55 9.52
C PHE A 448 -3.37 24.66 9.09
N VAL A 449 -4.39 24.89 9.91
CA VAL A 449 -5.54 25.75 9.57
C VAL A 449 -5.71 26.81 10.66
N LEU A 450 -5.77 28.07 10.25
CA LEU A 450 -5.98 29.23 11.12
C LEU A 450 -7.41 29.76 10.92
N LEU A 451 -8.24 29.70 11.96
CA LEU A 451 -9.67 30.03 11.90
C LEU A 451 -10.00 31.24 12.78
N HIS A 452 -10.78 32.18 12.24
CA HIS A 452 -11.41 33.27 13.00
C HIS A 452 -10.45 34.15 13.81
N CYS A 453 -9.26 34.43 13.26
CA CYS A 453 -8.23 35.24 13.92
C CYS A 453 -8.36 36.73 13.53
N PRO A 454 -8.82 37.63 14.42
CA PRO A 454 -9.16 39.02 14.08
C PRO A 454 -7.96 39.96 13.91
N ALA A 455 -6.75 39.55 14.31
CA ALA A 455 -5.52 40.31 14.11
C ALA A 455 -4.33 39.39 13.82
N LEU A 456 -4.50 38.48 12.86
CA LEU A 456 -3.58 37.38 12.60
C LEU A 456 -2.19 37.88 12.17
N ARG A 457 -1.17 37.39 12.86
CA ARG A 457 0.24 37.44 12.46
C ARG A 457 0.78 36.02 12.38
N VAL A 458 1.20 35.57 11.20
CA VAL A 458 1.70 34.20 11.00
C VAL A 458 3.01 34.02 11.79
N SER A 459 3.03 33.05 12.71
CA SER A 459 4.19 32.76 13.55
C SER A 459 5.34 32.11 12.76
N PRO A 460 6.62 32.43 13.08
CA PRO A 460 7.78 31.70 12.58
C PRO A 460 7.74 30.17 12.77
N VAL A 461 6.96 29.66 13.74
CA VAL A 461 6.78 28.22 13.99
C VAL A 461 6.32 27.45 12.74
N VAL A 462 5.63 28.10 11.80
CA VAL A 462 5.22 27.48 10.52
C VAL A 462 6.42 26.95 9.71
N ARG A 463 7.60 27.57 9.85
CA ARG A 463 8.85 27.13 9.20
C ARG A 463 9.43 25.84 9.77
N GLU A 464 9.00 25.46 10.98
CA GLU A 464 9.45 24.26 11.68
C GLU A 464 8.56 23.04 11.37
N LEU A 465 7.41 23.26 10.69
CA LEU A 465 6.47 22.23 10.26
C LEU A 465 6.98 21.48 9.02
N SER A 466 8.11 20.78 9.18
CA SER A 466 8.87 20.10 8.11
C SER A 466 8.12 19.04 7.29
N ARG A 467 6.87 18.70 7.66
CA ARG A 467 5.99 17.80 6.90
C ARG A 467 4.71 18.46 6.37
N LEU A 468 4.56 19.77 6.54
CA LEU A 468 3.39 20.55 6.10
C LEU A 468 3.16 20.38 4.59
N GLN A 469 1.94 19.96 4.24
CA GLN A 469 1.42 19.76 2.90
C GLN A 469 0.33 20.77 2.54
N GLY A 470 -0.49 21.20 3.51
CA GLY A 470 -1.51 22.23 3.33
C GLY A 470 -1.43 23.30 4.41
N PHE A 471 -1.60 24.57 4.02
CA PHE A 471 -1.73 25.68 4.95
C PHE A 471 -2.94 26.54 4.60
N GLU A 472 -3.81 26.80 5.57
CA GLU A 472 -5.07 27.50 5.35
C GLU A 472 -5.27 28.65 6.33
N ILE A 473 -5.82 29.75 5.82
CA ILE A 473 -6.33 30.86 6.60
C ILE A 473 -7.80 31.05 6.22
N TYR A 474 -8.70 30.92 7.20
CA TYR A 474 -10.14 31.00 6.99
C TYR A 474 -10.77 32.09 7.88
N ASN A 475 -11.63 32.93 7.28
CA ASN A 475 -12.45 33.95 7.96
C ASN A 475 -11.64 34.77 9.00
N SER A 476 -10.47 35.25 8.59
CA SER A 476 -9.48 35.90 9.46
C SER A 476 -8.99 37.22 8.85
N THR A 477 -8.46 38.12 9.68
CA THR A 477 -7.84 39.37 9.23
C THR A 477 -6.33 39.23 9.31
N LEU A 478 -5.66 39.07 8.17
CA LEU A 478 -4.22 38.89 8.09
C LEU A 478 -3.52 40.26 8.14
N ILE A 479 -3.01 40.60 9.31
CA ILE A 479 -2.20 41.80 9.54
C ILE A 479 -0.79 41.61 8.99
N GLU A 480 -0.21 40.41 9.16
CA GLU A 480 1.21 40.20 8.84
C GLU A 480 1.55 38.74 8.52
N TRP A 481 2.27 38.52 7.43
CA TRP A 481 3.06 37.31 7.18
C TRP A 481 4.39 37.75 6.55
N GLY A 482 5.29 38.21 7.42
CA GLY A 482 6.61 38.74 7.06
C GLY A 482 7.70 37.68 6.95
N ASP A 483 8.91 38.12 6.59
CA ASP A 483 10.02 37.25 6.19
C ASP A 483 10.47 36.26 7.28
N ALA A 484 10.29 36.60 8.55
CA ALA A 484 10.59 35.73 9.69
C ALA A 484 9.78 34.41 9.68
N ALA A 485 8.60 34.41 9.06
CA ALA A 485 7.69 33.26 8.92
C ALA A 485 7.56 32.74 7.46
N ARG A 486 8.48 33.15 6.57
CA ARG A 486 8.53 32.75 5.16
C ARG A 486 8.84 31.26 5.00
N ILE A 487 8.02 30.53 4.25
CA ILE A 487 8.28 29.11 3.92
C ILE A 487 9.06 29.05 2.61
N GLU A 488 10.30 28.60 2.69
CA GLU A 488 11.24 28.56 1.57
C GLU A 488 11.50 27.12 1.10
N ALA A 489 11.99 26.97 -0.13
CA ALA A 489 12.34 25.68 -0.73
C ALA A 489 13.29 24.79 0.12
N GLY A 490 14.13 25.39 0.96
CA GLY A 490 15.02 24.67 1.89
C GLY A 490 14.37 24.21 3.20
N LEU A 491 13.13 24.63 3.50
CA LEU A 491 12.45 24.43 4.78
C LEU A 491 11.27 23.44 4.70
N SER A 492 10.45 23.53 3.65
CA SER A 492 9.46 22.50 3.32
C SER A 492 9.66 21.96 1.92
N THR A 493 9.71 20.64 1.81
CA THR A 493 9.77 19.89 0.55
C THR A 493 8.44 19.20 0.21
N ARG A 494 7.36 19.56 0.92
CA ARG A 494 6.06 18.87 0.87
C ARG A 494 4.85 19.79 0.74
N LEU A 495 5.02 21.10 0.97
CA LEU A 495 3.91 22.06 0.92
C LEU A 495 3.34 22.08 -0.49
N SER A 496 2.12 21.58 -0.62
CA SER A 496 1.40 21.38 -1.88
C SER A 496 0.41 22.50 -2.16
N TYR A 497 -0.22 23.04 -1.12
CA TYR A 497 -1.23 24.08 -1.27
C TYR A 497 -1.21 25.14 -0.16
N ILE A 498 -1.59 26.38 -0.52
CA ILE A 498 -1.91 27.47 0.41
C ILE A 498 -3.24 28.10 0.01
N TYR A 499 -4.23 28.12 0.90
CA TYR A 499 -5.54 28.74 0.66
C TYR A 499 -5.85 29.88 1.64
N PHE A 500 -6.37 30.98 1.10
CA PHE A 500 -6.87 32.14 1.83
C PHE A 500 -8.37 32.29 1.55
N THR A 501 -9.22 31.82 2.46
CA THR A 501 -10.69 31.82 2.29
C THR A 501 -11.34 32.83 3.22
N ARG A 502 -12.24 33.68 2.71
CA ARG A 502 -12.91 34.75 3.50
C ARG A 502 -11.92 35.62 4.29
N THR A 503 -10.70 35.78 3.78
CA THR A 503 -9.59 36.39 4.52
C THR A 503 -9.43 37.85 4.12
N HIS A 504 -9.40 38.74 5.11
CA HIS A 504 -9.09 40.15 4.89
C HIS A 504 -7.57 40.34 4.81
N LEU A 505 -7.10 40.88 3.70
CA LEU A 505 -5.69 41.03 3.32
C LEU A 505 -5.35 42.51 3.17
N LEU A 506 -4.20 42.94 3.68
CA LEU A 506 -3.67 44.30 3.43
C LEU A 506 -2.99 44.42 2.04
N GLY A 507 -2.92 43.32 1.29
CA GLY A 507 -2.20 43.14 0.02
C GLY A 507 -1.73 41.69 -0.10
N LEU A 508 -1.03 41.35 -1.19
CA LEU A 508 -0.43 40.02 -1.35
C LEU A 508 0.70 39.83 -0.30
N PRO A 509 0.62 38.86 0.63
CA PRO A 509 1.53 38.80 1.77
C PRO A 509 2.94 38.32 1.37
N ARG A 510 3.98 38.87 2.02
CA ARG A 510 5.40 38.50 1.77
C ARG A 510 5.66 37.00 1.89
N GLY A 511 4.95 36.32 2.81
CA GLY A 511 4.96 34.86 2.96
C GLY A 511 4.61 34.05 1.70
N VAL A 512 4.00 34.65 0.67
CA VAL A 512 3.83 34.06 -0.69
C VAL A 512 4.31 34.97 -1.83
N HIS A 513 4.65 36.24 -1.54
CA HIS A 513 5.18 37.20 -2.50
C HIS A 513 6.72 37.36 -2.35
N HIS A 514 7.44 36.29 -2.72
CA HIS A 514 8.90 36.23 -2.64
C HIS A 514 9.51 35.15 -3.54
N GLU A 515 10.71 35.41 -4.09
CA GLU A 515 11.54 34.40 -4.77
C GLU A 515 11.92 33.23 -3.85
N HIS A 516 11.99 32.01 -4.40
CA HIS A 516 12.38 30.74 -3.74
C HIS A 516 11.27 30.03 -2.92
N LEU A 517 10.03 30.12 -3.39
CA LEU A 517 8.91 29.28 -2.93
C LEU A 517 9.23 27.76 -3.00
N PRO A 518 8.57 26.91 -2.18
CA PRO A 518 8.74 25.46 -2.26
C PRO A 518 8.36 24.88 -3.62
N PRO A 519 9.23 24.14 -4.33
CA PRO A 519 8.92 23.54 -5.64
C PRO A 519 7.82 22.46 -5.64
N SER A 520 7.21 22.19 -4.49
CA SER A 520 6.06 21.31 -4.32
C SER A 520 4.72 22.06 -4.30
N LEU A 521 4.75 23.40 -4.19
CA LEU A 521 3.58 24.26 -4.00
C LEU A 521 2.85 24.49 -5.33
N GLY A 522 2.15 23.47 -5.83
CA GLY A 522 1.40 23.57 -7.08
C GLY A 522 0.17 24.49 -7.00
N PHE A 523 -0.40 24.69 -5.80
CA PHE A 523 -1.72 25.28 -5.62
C PHE A 523 -1.69 26.52 -4.71
N LEU A 524 -2.10 27.68 -5.23
CA LEU A 524 -2.27 28.91 -4.43
C LEU A 524 -3.62 29.56 -4.75
N ALA A 525 -4.45 29.77 -3.72
CA ALA A 525 -5.79 30.30 -3.93
C ALA A 525 -6.23 31.37 -2.93
N PHE A 526 -6.95 32.35 -3.45
CA PHE A 526 -7.60 33.44 -2.73
C PHE A 526 -9.09 33.40 -3.07
N PHE A 527 -9.93 33.10 -2.08
CA PHE A 527 -11.38 32.93 -2.25
C PHE A 527 -12.14 33.86 -1.31
N PHE A 528 -13.06 34.67 -1.84
CA PHE A 528 -13.87 35.61 -1.05
C PHE A 528 -13.00 36.60 -0.24
N THR A 529 -11.93 37.11 -0.83
CA THR A 529 -10.98 38.05 -0.18
C THR A 529 -11.24 39.49 -0.60
N ASN A 530 -10.35 40.43 -0.24
CA ASN A 530 -10.32 41.79 -0.78
C ASN A 530 -9.06 42.05 -1.64
N LEU A 531 -8.47 41.02 -2.24
CA LEU A 531 -7.30 41.11 -3.12
C LEU A 531 -7.68 41.66 -4.51
N THR A 532 -8.02 42.95 -4.57
CA THR A 532 -8.52 43.60 -5.80
C THR A 532 -7.46 43.85 -6.89
N THR A 533 -6.19 43.59 -6.61
CA THR A 533 -5.02 43.84 -7.48
C THR A 533 -3.85 42.92 -7.09
N LEU A 534 -3.08 42.45 -8.07
CA LEU A 534 -1.79 41.78 -7.84
C LEU A 534 -0.60 42.73 -8.08
N PRO A 535 0.59 42.51 -7.48
CA PRO A 535 1.77 43.35 -7.69
C PRO A 535 2.37 43.27 -9.10
N GLU A 536 3.02 44.35 -9.56
CA GLU A 536 3.73 44.41 -10.85
C GLU A 536 5.08 43.64 -10.86
N ASP A 537 5.56 43.19 -9.70
CA ASP A 537 6.76 42.35 -9.53
C ASP A 537 6.43 40.85 -9.32
N ILE A 538 5.18 40.44 -9.58
CA ILE A 538 4.70 39.06 -9.37
C ILE A 538 5.47 38.01 -10.19
N ASP A 539 5.99 38.38 -11.37
CA ASP A 539 6.80 37.52 -12.22
C ASP A 539 8.19 37.22 -11.63
N LYS A 540 8.72 38.14 -10.82
CA LYS A 540 9.98 37.97 -10.10
C LYS A 540 9.73 37.16 -8.83
N ALA A 541 8.69 37.51 -8.08
CA ALA A 541 8.29 36.78 -6.89
C ALA A 541 8.05 35.29 -7.19
N TRP A 542 7.41 34.97 -8.31
CA TRP A 542 7.14 33.58 -8.72
C TRP A 542 8.07 33.07 -9.84
N ALA A 543 9.26 33.67 -9.98
CA ALA A 543 10.22 33.30 -11.00
C ALA A 543 10.69 31.84 -10.87
N GLY A 544 10.62 31.09 -11.97
CA GLY A 544 11.07 29.69 -12.03
C GLY A 544 10.18 28.68 -11.32
N HIS A 545 8.98 29.07 -10.88
CA HIS A 545 8.01 28.19 -10.23
C HIS A 545 6.87 27.83 -11.19
N GLU A 546 6.62 26.54 -11.42
CA GLU A 546 5.49 26.05 -12.22
C GLU A 546 4.24 25.87 -11.35
N TRP A 547 3.19 26.65 -11.62
CA TRP A 547 1.93 26.55 -10.89
C TRP A 547 0.97 25.56 -11.56
N ASP A 548 0.53 24.55 -10.81
CA ASP A 548 -0.56 23.67 -11.23
C ASP A 548 -1.89 24.41 -11.22
N TYR A 549 -2.18 25.19 -10.17
CA TYR A 549 -3.44 25.92 -10.00
C TYR A 549 -3.23 27.26 -9.28
N ILE A 550 -3.70 28.35 -9.90
CA ILE A 550 -3.89 29.65 -9.23
C ILE A 550 -5.37 30.00 -9.26
N ALA A 551 -5.91 30.42 -8.11
CA ALA A 551 -7.22 31.06 -8.04
C ALA A 551 -7.18 32.41 -7.32
N VAL A 552 -7.93 33.36 -7.87
CA VAL A 552 -8.33 34.60 -7.20
C VAL A 552 -9.83 34.77 -7.50
N SER A 553 -10.71 34.09 -6.75
CA SER A 553 -12.17 34.20 -6.94
C SER A 553 -12.81 35.12 -5.90
N ASP A 554 -13.94 35.74 -6.28
CA ASP A 554 -14.79 36.58 -5.41
C ASP A 554 -14.02 37.66 -4.63
N SER A 555 -12.96 38.20 -5.25
CA SER A 555 -11.98 39.08 -4.58
C SER A 555 -11.98 40.51 -5.14
N GLY A 556 -12.91 40.82 -6.06
CA GLY A 556 -13.08 42.15 -6.66
C GLY A 556 -11.94 42.57 -7.59
N LEU A 557 -11.19 41.62 -8.14
CA LEU A 557 -10.08 41.85 -9.08
C LEU A 557 -10.59 42.56 -10.35
N LYS A 558 -9.90 43.62 -10.80
CA LYS A 558 -10.32 44.44 -11.95
C LYS A 558 -9.51 44.18 -13.22
N GLU A 559 -8.26 43.80 -13.04
CA GLU A 559 -7.28 43.52 -14.09
C GLU A 559 -6.15 42.64 -13.52
N LEU A 560 -5.38 41.99 -14.39
CA LEU A 560 -4.12 41.34 -14.05
C LEU A 560 -2.96 42.26 -14.48
N PRO A 561 -1.87 42.38 -13.68
CA PRO A 561 -0.69 43.13 -14.09
C PRO A 561 -0.03 42.45 -15.29
N LEU A 562 0.57 43.22 -16.20
CA LEU A 562 1.22 42.67 -17.41
C LEU A 562 2.42 41.74 -17.08
N ALA A 563 2.94 41.80 -15.86
CA ALA A 563 3.90 40.82 -15.35
C ALA A 563 3.33 39.39 -15.26
N PHE A 564 2.03 39.22 -15.01
CA PHE A 564 1.40 37.90 -14.87
C PHE A 564 1.51 37.03 -16.14
N ALA A 565 1.67 37.65 -17.32
CA ALA A 565 2.00 36.97 -18.58
C ALA A 565 3.27 36.11 -18.54
N ARG A 566 4.17 36.32 -17.56
CA ARG A 566 5.41 35.56 -17.36
C ARG A 566 5.31 34.51 -16.23
N VAL A 567 4.14 34.36 -15.61
CA VAL A 567 3.87 33.34 -14.59
C VAL A 567 3.34 32.07 -15.27
N PRO A 568 4.06 30.93 -15.25
CA PRO A 568 3.59 29.71 -15.89
C PRO A 568 2.53 29.03 -15.02
N VAL A 569 1.27 29.09 -15.49
CA VAL A 569 0.08 28.53 -14.84
C VAL A 569 -0.56 27.46 -15.73
N ARG A 570 -0.88 26.29 -15.17
CA ARG A 570 -1.61 25.22 -15.87
C ARG A 570 -3.12 25.32 -15.71
N GLN A 571 -3.62 25.82 -14.58
CA GLN A 571 -5.05 26.01 -14.30
C GLN A 571 -5.29 27.38 -13.61
N LEU A 572 -6.22 28.18 -14.12
CA LEU A 572 -6.44 29.56 -13.66
C LEU A 572 -7.93 29.85 -13.37
N SER A 573 -8.27 30.15 -12.11
CA SER A 573 -9.62 30.58 -11.71
C SER A 573 -9.64 32.06 -11.35
N LEU A 574 -10.53 32.83 -11.98
CA LEU A 574 -10.76 34.26 -11.74
C LEU A 574 -12.26 34.56 -11.57
N VAL A 575 -13.05 33.57 -11.13
CA VAL A 575 -14.51 33.64 -11.05
C VAL A 575 -15.00 34.71 -10.06
N GLY A 576 -16.16 35.34 -10.33
CA GLY A 576 -16.80 36.26 -9.38
C GLY A 576 -16.08 37.61 -9.19
N ASN A 577 -15.31 38.06 -10.18
CA ASN A 577 -14.54 39.31 -10.12
C ASN A 577 -15.13 40.42 -11.01
N ALA A 578 -14.42 41.55 -11.07
CA ALA A 578 -14.81 42.74 -11.81
C ALA A 578 -14.11 42.87 -13.19
N LEU A 579 -13.56 41.78 -13.73
CA LEU A 579 -12.83 41.78 -15.01
C LEU A 579 -13.76 42.15 -16.17
N LYS A 580 -13.47 43.24 -16.87
CA LYS A 580 -14.18 43.65 -18.10
C LYS A 580 -13.50 43.18 -19.39
N THR A 581 -12.19 43.00 -19.31
CA THR A 581 -11.30 42.52 -20.36
C THR A 581 -10.11 41.84 -19.71
N ILE A 582 -9.44 40.95 -20.44
CA ILE A 582 -8.09 40.48 -20.11
C ILE A 582 -7.18 40.90 -21.28
N ASP A 583 -5.88 41.07 -21.05
CA ASP A 583 -4.90 41.42 -22.09
C ASP A 583 -4.41 40.16 -22.83
N ASP A 584 -4.16 40.28 -24.15
CA ASP A 584 -3.65 39.17 -24.98
C ASP A 584 -2.27 38.67 -24.51
N ALA A 585 -1.47 39.52 -23.85
CA ALA A 585 -0.21 39.10 -23.27
C ALA A 585 -0.36 37.97 -22.23
N ILE A 586 -1.47 37.93 -21.48
CA ILE A 586 -1.70 36.97 -20.40
C ILE A 586 -1.74 35.52 -20.89
N PHE A 587 -2.24 35.28 -22.11
CA PHE A 587 -2.43 33.92 -22.64
C PHE A 587 -1.52 33.54 -23.81
N ARG A 588 -0.83 34.51 -24.44
CA ARG A 588 -0.03 34.31 -25.66
C ARG A 588 0.96 33.15 -25.59
N ASP A 589 1.68 33.04 -24.49
CA ASP A 589 2.73 32.04 -24.25
C ASP A 589 2.32 31.05 -23.13
N ALA A 590 1.04 31.06 -22.72
CA ALA A 590 0.58 30.39 -21.51
C ALA A 590 0.14 28.94 -21.74
N ALA A 591 0.61 28.03 -20.90
CA ALA A 591 0.27 26.60 -20.95
C ALA A 591 -1.06 26.25 -20.24
N VAL A 592 -2.04 27.17 -20.25
CA VAL A 592 -3.30 27.01 -19.53
C VAL A 592 -4.14 25.91 -20.17
N SER A 593 -4.55 24.94 -19.34
CA SER A 593 -5.35 23.77 -19.71
C SER A 593 -6.75 23.78 -19.09
N TRP A 594 -6.95 24.60 -18.06
CA TRP A 594 -8.22 24.82 -17.39
C TRP A 594 -8.33 26.32 -17.06
N LEU A 595 -9.43 26.96 -17.47
CA LEU A 595 -9.64 28.40 -17.28
C LEU A 595 -11.09 28.68 -16.89
N ALA A 596 -11.28 29.31 -15.72
CA ALA A 596 -12.60 29.78 -15.28
C ALA A 596 -12.62 31.30 -15.09
N LEU A 597 -13.52 31.94 -15.83
CA LEU A 597 -13.77 33.38 -15.91
C LEU A 597 -15.25 33.73 -15.63
N SER A 598 -16.05 32.75 -15.21
CA SER A 598 -17.49 32.91 -14.94
C SER A 598 -17.78 34.05 -13.94
N ASN A 599 -19.01 34.55 -13.94
CA ASN A 599 -19.50 35.60 -13.03
C ASN A 599 -18.69 36.91 -13.09
N ASN A 600 -18.04 37.22 -14.22
CA ASN A 600 -17.32 38.46 -14.47
C ASN A 600 -18.03 39.35 -15.52
N PRO A 601 -17.95 40.68 -15.44
CA PRO A 601 -18.52 41.61 -16.42
C PRO A 601 -17.71 41.68 -17.73
N LEU A 602 -17.15 40.56 -18.21
CA LEU A 602 -16.33 40.47 -19.42
C LEU A 602 -17.13 40.85 -20.66
N ILE A 603 -16.60 41.80 -21.44
CA ILE A 603 -17.21 42.30 -22.69
C ILE A 603 -16.51 41.70 -23.93
N ARG A 604 -15.23 41.35 -23.80
CA ARG A 604 -14.43 40.60 -24.79
C ARG A 604 -13.51 39.60 -24.09
N LEU A 605 -13.21 38.50 -24.79
CA LEU A 605 -12.09 37.61 -24.47
C LEU A 605 -10.84 38.06 -25.27
N PRO A 606 -9.62 37.73 -24.81
CA PRO A 606 -8.40 37.81 -25.60
C PRO A 606 -8.48 36.99 -26.89
N ASP A 607 -8.00 37.53 -28.01
CA ASP A 607 -8.09 36.87 -29.33
C ASP A 607 -7.21 35.61 -29.38
N VAL A 608 -6.07 35.65 -28.68
CA VAL A 608 -5.09 34.54 -28.61
C VAL A 608 -5.60 33.27 -27.90
N LEU A 609 -6.74 33.31 -27.19
CA LEU A 609 -7.32 32.10 -26.58
C LEU A 609 -7.77 31.06 -27.60
N GLY A 610 -7.92 31.44 -28.88
CA GLY A 610 -8.15 30.47 -29.95
C GLY A 610 -6.92 29.64 -30.33
N ASP A 611 -5.71 30.14 -30.05
CA ASP A 611 -4.45 29.48 -30.38
C ASP A 611 -3.93 28.57 -29.24
N THR A 612 -4.50 28.69 -28.02
CA THR A 612 -4.12 27.88 -26.84
C THR A 612 -4.62 26.44 -26.96
N SER A 613 -3.96 25.65 -27.82
CA SER A 613 -4.29 24.26 -28.18
C SER A 613 -4.39 23.24 -27.03
N ASN A 614 -4.05 23.64 -25.80
CA ASN A 614 -4.09 22.84 -24.58
C ASN A 614 -5.34 23.07 -23.70
N LEU A 615 -6.26 23.97 -24.06
CA LEU A 615 -7.35 24.45 -23.19
C LEU A 615 -8.52 23.45 -23.01
N TRP A 616 -8.27 22.32 -22.35
CA TRP A 616 -9.24 21.23 -22.13
C TRP A 616 -10.53 21.63 -21.40
N TYR A 617 -10.49 22.68 -20.57
CA TYR A 617 -11.62 23.18 -19.81
C TYR A 617 -11.73 24.71 -19.90
N PHE A 618 -12.89 25.23 -20.29
CA PHE A 618 -13.11 26.69 -20.42
C PHE A 618 -14.50 27.14 -19.99
N PHE A 619 -14.59 27.90 -18.88
CA PHE A 619 -15.85 28.39 -18.33
C PHE A 619 -15.85 29.93 -18.29
N ALA A 620 -16.85 30.56 -18.93
CA ALA A 620 -17.08 31.99 -18.89
C ALA A 620 -18.58 32.29 -18.82
N GLU A 621 -19.26 31.61 -17.90
CA GLU A 621 -20.70 31.70 -17.64
C GLU A 621 -21.08 33.04 -16.99
N GLN A 622 -22.32 33.48 -17.21
CA GLN A 622 -22.91 34.72 -16.67
C GLN A 622 -22.08 35.98 -16.98
N THR A 623 -21.29 35.95 -18.06
CA THR A 623 -20.49 37.07 -18.55
C THR A 623 -21.29 37.98 -19.50
N ASN A 624 -20.78 39.17 -19.80
CA ASN A 624 -21.40 40.10 -20.75
C ASN A 624 -20.84 39.94 -22.20
N LEU A 625 -20.39 38.73 -22.54
CA LEU A 625 -19.81 38.40 -23.85
C LEU A 625 -20.91 38.29 -24.91
N SER A 626 -20.91 39.19 -25.89
CA SER A 626 -21.78 39.11 -27.08
C SER A 626 -21.16 38.31 -28.23
N GLN A 627 -19.83 38.16 -28.22
CA GLN A 627 -19.02 37.49 -29.23
C GLN A 627 -17.81 36.82 -28.55
N ILE A 628 -17.25 35.80 -29.21
CA ILE A 628 -16.00 35.14 -28.84
C ILE A 628 -15.03 35.16 -30.04
N PRO A 629 -13.71 34.99 -29.83
CA PRO A 629 -12.75 34.94 -30.94
C PRO A 629 -13.08 33.81 -31.91
N ALA A 630 -13.07 34.08 -33.22
CA ALA A 630 -13.44 33.11 -34.24
C ALA A 630 -12.54 31.85 -34.26
N ALA A 631 -11.28 32.00 -33.81
CA ALA A 631 -10.37 30.88 -33.61
C ALA A 631 -10.81 29.99 -32.42
N LEU A 632 -11.22 30.57 -31.29
CA LEU A 632 -11.76 29.82 -30.14
C LEU A 632 -13.08 29.12 -30.48
N GLU A 633 -13.97 29.78 -31.24
CA GLU A 633 -15.19 29.19 -31.77
C GLU A 633 -14.88 27.98 -32.66
N SER A 634 -14.01 28.15 -33.66
CA SER A 634 -13.59 27.08 -34.59
C SER A 634 -12.87 25.92 -33.89
N TRP A 635 -12.07 26.21 -32.87
CA TRP A 635 -11.32 25.22 -32.09
C TRP A 635 -12.24 24.41 -31.17
N ALA A 636 -13.20 25.06 -30.50
CA ALA A 636 -14.22 24.38 -29.68
C ALA A 636 -15.19 23.55 -30.55
N VAL A 637 -15.50 24.02 -31.77
CA VAL A 637 -16.20 23.23 -32.81
C VAL A 637 -15.45 21.92 -33.09
N GLN A 638 -14.15 22.00 -33.41
CA GLN A 638 -13.38 20.80 -33.75
C GLN A 638 -13.24 19.86 -32.55
N ARG A 639 -12.74 20.35 -31.41
CA ARG A 639 -12.52 19.51 -30.22
C ARG A 639 -13.81 18.93 -29.65
N GLY A 640 -14.92 19.67 -29.69
CA GLY A 640 -16.22 19.15 -29.25
C GLY A 640 -16.72 17.98 -30.11
N LEU A 641 -16.41 17.97 -31.41
CA LEU A 641 -16.79 16.87 -32.32
C LEU A 641 -15.83 15.67 -32.26
N GLU A 642 -14.54 15.92 -32.02
CA GLU A 642 -13.50 14.88 -31.96
C GLU A 642 -13.35 14.24 -30.57
N ASP A 643 -13.58 14.98 -29.48
CA ASP A 643 -13.32 14.54 -28.12
C ASP A 643 -14.47 14.86 -27.14
N SER A 644 -14.90 13.84 -26.41
CA SER A 644 -15.94 13.94 -25.37
C SER A 644 -15.40 14.43 -24.02
N SER A 645 -14.08 14.46 -23.82
CA SER A 645 -13.44 14.95 -22.60
C SER A 645 -13.34 16.48 -22.53
N TRP A 646 -13.40 17.18 -23.67
CA TRP A 646 -13.41 18.64 -23.68
C TRP A 646 -14.72 19.20 -23.10
N GLN A 647 -14.60 20.13 -22.15
CA GLN A 647 -15.72 20.76 -21.47
C GLN A 647 -15.59 22.28 -21.54
N GLY A 648 -16.70 22.97 -21.77
CA GLY A 648 -16.73 24.42 -21.64
C GLY A 648 -18.11 25.00 -21.75
N SER A 649 -18.27 26.21 -21.23
CA SER A 649 -19.56 26.87 -21.11
C SER A 649 -19.47 28.41 -21.17
N LEU A 650 -20.48 28.97 -21.81
CA LEU A 650 -20.80 30.39 -21.94
C LEU A 650 -22.23 30.67 -21.45
N PHE A 651 -22.83 29.74 -20.69
CA PHE A 651 -24.21 29.80 -20.21
C PHE A 651 -24.55 31.17 -19.59
N GLY A 652 -25.74 31.70 -19.89
CA GLY A 652 -26.19 33.02 -19.43
C GLY A 652 -25.62 34.23 -20.17
N SER A 653 -24.56 34.09 -20.98
CA SER A 653 -23.98 35.23 -21.72
C SER A 653 -24.86 35.72 -22.88
N PRO A 654 -24.74 37.00 -23.30
CA PRO A 654 -25.43 37.53 -24.49
C PRO A 654 -25.18 36.73 -25.78
N TYR A 655 -23.98 36.17 -25.98
CA TYR A 655 -23.66 35.27 -27.10
C TYR A 655 -24.60 34.05 -27.17
N CYS A 656 -25.12 33.61 -26.03
CA CYS A 656 -26.06 32.50 -25.92
C CYS A 656 -27.55 32.88 -26.04
N GLN A 657 -27.91 34.17 -26.04
CA GLN A 657 -29.31 34.62 -26.06
C GLN A 657 -29.99 34.46 -27.44
N HIS A 658 -29.24 34.15 -28.49
CA HIS A 658 -29.74 33.99 -29.87
C HIS A 658 -29.39 32.62 -30.47
N LEU A 659 -29.58 31.56 -29.68
CA LEU A 659 -29.45 30.17 -30.12
C LEU A 659 -30.44 29.82 -31.23
N VAL A 660 -29.93 29.57 -32.44
CA VAL A 660 -30.67 28.90 -33.51
C VAL A 660 -30.62 27.39 -33.28
N THR A 661 -31.76 26.70 -33.36
CA THR A 661 -31.90 25.28 -32.96
C THR A 661 -31.10 24.27 -33.80
N SER A 662 -30.43 24.69 -34.86
CA SER A 662 -29.57 23.86 -35.71
C SER A 662 -28.09 23.86 -35.31
N ASP A 663 -27.66 24.76 -34.41
CA ASP A 663 -26.26 24.89 -34.01
C ASP A 663 -25.93 24.03 -32.78
N VAL A 664 -25.49 22.80 -33.05
CA VAL A 664 -25.15 21.79 -32.03
C VAL A 664 -23.96 22.22 -31.16
N ILE A 665 -23.02 23.01 -31.68
CA ILE A 665 -21.84 23.43 -30.92
C ILE A 665 -22.16 24.61 -30.03
N ARG A 666 -22.90 25.61 -30.53
CA ARG A 666 -23.43 26.69 -29.69
C ARG A 666 -24.39 26.13 -28.64
N GLN A 667 -25.16 25.08 -28.93
CA GLN A 667 -25.91 24.33 -27.92
C GLN A 667 -25.02 23.66 -26.86
N ARG A 668 -23.85 23.11 -27.19
CA ARG A 668 -22.91 22.56 -26.20
C ARG A 668 -22.25 23.65 -25.36
N LEU A 669 -21.91 24.80 -25.96
CA LEU A 669 -21.37 25.96 -25.24
C LEU A 669 -22.40 26.69 -24.36
N CYS A 670 -23.68 26.68 -24.73
CA CYS A 670 -24.71 27.49 -24.08
C CYS A 670 -25.80 26.69 -23.34
N GLY A 671 -25.80 25.35 -23.45
CA GLY A 671 -26.86 24.48 -22.93
C GLY A 671 -26.50 23.69 -21.68
N THR A 672 -25.22 23.62 -21.32
CA THR A 672 -24.75 23.07 -20.03
C THR A 672 -24.36 24.21 -19.10
N ASP A 673 -25.22 24.49 -18.12
CA ASP A 673 -24.86 25.17 -16.88
C ASP A 673 -24.06 24.17 -16.03
N TYR A 674 -22.76 24.42 -15.81
CA TYR A 674 -21.93 23.59 -14.92
C TYR A 674 -21.99 24.07 -13.45
N GLY A 675 -22.72 25.15 -13.19
CA GLY A 675 -22.79 25.85 -11.91
C GLY A 675 -21.46 26.52 -11.52
N SER A 676 -21.52 27.30 -10.43
CA SER A 676 -20.33 27.87 -9.75
C SER A 676 -19.29 26.81 -9.35
N SER A 677 -19.70 25.54 -9.26
CA SER A 677 -18.83 24.36 -9.14
C SER A 677 -17.68 24.32 -10.15
N ALA A 678 -17.81 24.96 -11.31
CA ALA A 678 -16.76 25.03 -12.33
C ALA A 678 -15.65 26.07 -12.02
N GLY A 679 -15.15 26.11 -10.79
CA GLY A 679 -13.95 26.87 -10.43
C GLY A 679 -13.91 27.55 -9.06
N ASP A 680 -15.02 27.53 -8.32
CA ASP A 680 -15.11 28.13 -6.99
C ASP A 680 -14.74 27.17 -5.86
N TYR A 681 -14.31 27.75 -4.73
CA TYR A 681 -14.09 27.00 -3.50
C TYR A 681 -15.41 26.46 -2.96
N PRO A 682 -15.48 25.18 -2.53
CA PRO A 682 -16.72 24.54 -2.12
C PRO A 682 -17.13 24.98 -0.70
N LEU A 683 -17.58 26.24 -0.56
CA LEU A 683 -18.05 26.78 0.72
C LEU A 683 -19.09 25.89 1.39
N ALA A 684 -20.02 25.29 0.64
CA ALA A 684 -21.04 24.40 1.19
C ALA A 684 -20.48 23.13 1.86
N ILE A 685 -19.29 22.66 1.45
CA ILE A 685 -18.59 21.50 2.02
C ILE A 685 -17.67 21.94 3.16
N MET A 686 -16.95 23.06 2.96
CA MET A 686 -15.91 23.51 3.88
C MET A 686 -16.43 24.33 5.06
N GLU A 687 -17.48 25.14 4.89
CA GLU A 687 -18.02 26.00 5.95
C GLU A 687 -18.49 25.22 7.21
N PRO A 688 -19.16 24.04 7.08
CA PRO A 688 -19.41 23.17 8.23
C PRO A 688 -18.15 22.67 8.95
N GLN A 689 -17.01 22.57 8.27
CA GLN A 689 -15.71 22.21 8.86
C GLN A 689 -14.94 23.42 9.42
N ARG A 690 -15.56 24.60 9.38
CA ARG A 690 -14.99 25.91 9.70
C ARG A 690 -15.94 26.72 10.60
N GLU A 691 -16.71 26.03 11.44
CA GLU A 691 -17.60 26.64 12.43
C GLU A 691 -16.86 27.54 13.43
N LEU A 692 -17.55 28.63 13.82
CA LEU A 692 -17.15 29.57 14.88
C LEU A 692 -16.87 28.85 16.20
#